data_AF-A0A1Y2K7P2-F1
#
_entry.id   AF-A0A1Y2K7P2-F1
#
_cell.length_a   1.000
_cell.length_b   1.000
_cell.length_c   1.000
_cell.angle_alpha   90.00
_cell.angle_beta   90.00
_cell.angle_gamma   90.00
#
_symmetry.space_group_name_H-M   'P 1'
#
loop_
_entity.id
_entity.type
_entity.pdbx_description
1 polymer ?
#
loop_
_entity_poly.entity_id
_entity_poly.type
_entity_poly.pdbx_seq_one_letter_code
_entity_poly.pdbx_strand_id
1 'polypeptide(L)'
;MALHDDMILFISATYYHALWRMTPCPTYSDFAMSDDAAAPPKPLKPLPAYRFAQRLKRDLERDTECRYAFFLGAGCSISSGIPAAGALSKRWLQEYQKEAAPNLKAAEFDAWAAKAFPQYDKHNVGALYGELIKEMYSSPRQRQKEIERICANRYPSYGYSVLAALMARDQACNVALTTNFDDLLIDALYLFTDKKPLVILDDSMAAHIRASYVQPLVVKLHGDHKLTPMNTATETNCLNPQMEEKAQQLLTNRGMVFLGYGGNDASILKMLQGLGNEPLAYPVYWLSGTEPTGVIRPWLDAVGAFWVQERDFDAAMLLLQEELDLPKPDRKRFDHVFDNVFDQYKALSKKANEEASQAPDDAAKSAMAEAVKKTDKKFESWRQVLLKADRLKKSDPDAADAIYLQGITDFPNDANILGDYALFLETIRNDSDKAEQFYLRAIDADPNHANNLVNYAVFLENIRNDSDKAEQFYLRAIDADPKRANTLGNYANFLTDIRHDHEQAEAFYLRAIDADPKHVNTLGNYAVFLKNIRHDHEQAEAFYLRAIDADPNHANNLGNYALFLENIRNDSDKAEQFYLRAIDADPKHATALGNYAVFLTDIRHDHEQAETFFLRAIDADPKYATALGNYAAFLKNIRHDHEQAEAFYLRAIDADPKHASNLGNYANFLTDIRHDHEQAEDFYRRAIDANPNHANNLGNYANFLTNIRHDHEQAEAFYLRAIDADPKYANNLGNYAEFLLLHKEQTEAGLAQLEQLIQQSGLKEEYWLIYWCLRFVFAPQSEQGKALSSLKQLLGNPSLRDPGWNFHQIVQKGQELPHPKAEWLQPLADVINDKAPLESLDAWPEWKALEREPNPDA
;
A
#
# COMPACT_ATOMS: atom_id res chain seq x y z
N MET A 1 -3.21 -69.27 21.52
CA MET A 1 -3.56 -70.06 20.32
C MET A 1 -4.39 -69.16 19.43
N ALA A 2 -4.01 -68.71 18.26
CA ALA A 2 -2.77 -68.65 17.48
C ALA A 2 -3.13 -67.65 16.35
N LEU A 3 -2.40 -66.55 16.14
CA LEU A 3 -1.22 -66.48 15.27
C LEU A 3 -1.47 -67.08 13.88
N HIS A 4 -1.83 -66.24 12.90
CA HIS A 4 -1.30 -66.16 11.53
C HIS A 4 -2.29 -65.34 10.67
N ASP A 5 -1.90 -64.12 10.27
CA ASP A 5 -2.23 -63.49 8.97
C ASP A 5 -1.79 -62.01 8.86
N ASP A 6 -0.70 -61.61 9.53
CA ASP A 6 -0.06 -60.29 9.41
C ASP A 6 1.36 -60.38 8.82
N MET A 7 1.53 -61.09 7.69
CA MET A 7 2.85 -61.17 7.05
C MET A 7 2.83 -61.20 5.51
N ILE A 8 1.89 -60.49 4.86
CA ILE A 8 1.96 -60.24 3.40
C ILE A 8 1.46 -58.81 3.09
N LEU A 9 2.22 -57.79 3.47
CA LEU A 9 2.06 -56.42 2.93
C LEU A 9 3.32 -55.54 3.04
N PHE A 10 4.50 -56.18 3.14
CA PHE A 10 5.80 -55.48 3.24
C PHE A 10 6.85 -55.94 2.22
N ILE A 11 6.43 -56.62 1.15
CA ILE A 11 7.31 -57.04 0.05
C ILE A 11 6.63 -56.72 -1.29
N SER A 12 6.52 -55.45 -1.66
CA SER A 12 6.20 -55.06 -3.04
C SER A 12 6.87 -53.78 -3.53
N ALA A 13 7.75 -53.14 -2.74
CA ALA A 13 8.54 -51.99 -3.20
C ALA A 13 9.96 -52.37 -3.69
N THR A 14 10.49 -53.53 -3.28
CA THR A 14 11.86 -53.98 -3.61
C THR A 14 11.95 -54.81 -4.89
N TYR A 15 10.83 -55.26 -5.47
CA TYR A 15 10.84 -56.16 -6.64
C TYR A 15 10.69 -55.43 -7.99
N TYR A 16 10.10 -54.23 -8.03
CA TYR A 16 10.01 -53.46 -9.28
C TYR A 16 11.31 -52.69 -9.62
N HIS A 17 12.19 -52.46 -8.64
CA HIS A 17 13.48 -51.78 -8.88
C HIS A 17 14.60 -52.71 -9.39
N ALA A 18 14.43 -54.04 -9.26
CA ALA A 18 15.47 -55.02 -9.58
C ALA A 18 15.34 -55.63 -10.99
N LEU A 19 14.18 -55.56 -11.63
CA LEU A 19 13.92 -56.22 -12.93
C LEU A 19 14.14 -55.33 -14.17
N TRP A 20 14.35 -54.02 -13.99
CA TRP A 20 14.65 -53.09 -15.11
C TRP A 20 16.14 -52.73 -15.26
N ARG A 21 17.03 -53.35 -14.47
CA ARG A 21 18.50 -53.20 -14.60
C ARG A 21 19.18 -54.29 -15.44
N MET A 22 18.42 -55.14 -16.14
CA MET A 22 18.96 -56.27 -16.93
C MET A 22 18.62 -56.23 -18.43
N THR A 23 18.35 -55.05 -18.99
CA THR A 23 18.58 -54.83 -20.43
C THR A 23 19.94 -54.14 -20.58
N PRO A 24 20.94 -54.78 -21.18
CA PRO A 24 22.19 -54.10 -21.46
C PRO A 24 21.91 -52.97 -22.44
N CYS A 25 22.24 -51.73 -22.07
CA CYS A 25 22.54 -50.71 -23.07
C CYS A 25 23.60 -51.30 -24.01
N PRO A 26 23.51 -51.10 -25.33
CA PRO A 26 24.58 -51.50 -26.24
C PRO A 26 25.89 -50.92 -25.71
N THR A 27 26.88 -51.79 -25.53
CA THR A 27 28.22 -51.37 -25.13
C THR A 27 28.78 -50.45 -26.21
N TYR A 28 29.59 -49.47 -25.78
CA TYR A 28 30.30 -48.49 -26.60
C TYR A 28 31.40 -49.13 -27.49
N SER A 29 31.10 -50.25 -28.15
CA SER A 29 32.00 -51.02 -29.02
C SER A 29 31.50 -51.20 -30.46
N ASP A 30 30.28 -50.74 -30.80
CA ASP A 30 29.73 -50.89 -32.16
C ASP A 30 29.94 -49.66 -33.06
N PHE A 31 30.65 -48.64 -32.58
CA PHE A 31 31.24 -47.59 -33.41
C PHE A 31 32.75 -47.79 -33.51
N ALA A 32 33.16 -48.89 -34.14
CA ALA A 32 34.49 -48.96 -34.72
C ALA A 32 34.60 -47.80 -35.73
N MET A 33 35.53 -46.90 -35.45
CA MET A 33 35.91 -45.81 -36.34
C MET A 33 36.16 -46.37 -37.74
N SER A 34 35.48 -45.81 -38.74
CA SER A 34 36.05 -45.77 -40.07
C SER A 34 37.34 -44.94 -39.98
N ASP A 35 38.48 -45.57 -40.27
CA ASP A 35 39.79 -44.93 -40.46
C ASP A 35 39.80 -44.01 -41.70
N ASP A 36 38.90 -43.04 -41.75
CA ASP A 36 39.04 -41.88 -42.60
C ASP A 36 39.58 -40.76 -41.72
N ALA A 37 40.79 -40.29 -42.06
CA ALA A 37 41.47 -39.19 -41.37
C ALA A 37 40.58 -37.93 -41.36
N ALA A 38 39.78 -37.78 -40.31
CA ALA A 38 38.98 -36.60 -40.06
C ALA A 38 39.92 -35.39 -39.96
N ALA A 39 39.69 -34.39 -40.80
CA ALA A 39 40.36 -33.10 -40.70
C ALA A 39 40.25 -32.59 -39.24
N PRO A 40 41.29 -31.96 -38.69
CA PRO A 40 41.24 -31.45 -37.32
C PRO A 40 40.00 -30.54 -37.16
N PRO A 41 39.24 -30.68 -36.05
CA PRO A 41 38.03 -29.91 -35.84
C PRO A 41 38.34 -28.41 -36.01
N LYS A 42 37.49 -27.70 -36.76
CA LYS A 42 37.67 -26.26 -36.95
C LYS A 42 37.56 -25.59 -35.58
N PRO A 43 38.43 -24.60 -35.24
CA PRO A 43 38.35 -23.93 -33.94
C PRO A 43 36.98 -23.26 -33.77
N LEU A 44 36.41 -23.35 -32.57
CA LEU A 44 35.15 -22.65 -32.27
C LEU A 44 35.35 -21.14 -32.45
N LYS A 45 34.27 -20.43 -32.79
CA LYS A 45 34.31 -18.97 -32.99
C LYS A 45 34.62 -18.29 -31.65
N PRO A 46 35.81 -17.69 -31.45
CA PRO A 46 36.14 -17.04 -30.20
C PRO A 46 35.33 -15.75 -30.03
N LEU A 47 34.86 -15.49 -28.82
CA LEU A 47 34.06 -14.34 -28.47
C LEU A 47 34.50 -13.78 -27.11
N PRO A 48 34.93 -12.50 -27.02
CA PRO A 48 35.18 -11.87 -25.72
C PRO A 48 33.88 -11.76 -24.90
N ALA A 49 33.97 -11.91 -23.58
CA ALA A 49 32.80 -11.94 -22.69
C ALA A 49 31.91 -10.68 -22.78
N TYR A 50 32.49 -9.48 -22.91
CA TYR A 50 31.71 -8.25 -23.08
C TYR A 50 30.89 -8.27 -24.39
N ARG A 51 31.41 -8.86 -25.48
CA ARG A 51 30.67 -9.01 -26.74
C ARG A 51 29.59 -10.08 -26.64
N PHE A 52 29.76 -11.08 -25.79
CA PHE A 52 28.70 -12.03 -25.47
C PHE A 52 27.53 -11.30 -24.80
N ALA A 53 27.78 -10.49 -23.78
CA ALA A 53 26.72 -9.71 -23.10
C ALA A 53 25.96 -8.81 -24.07
N GLN A 54 26.68 -8.06 -24.92
CA GLN A 54 26.10 -7.19 -25.94
C GLN A 54 25.26 -7.95 -26.98
N ARG A 55 25.72 -9.14 -27.40
CA ARG A 55 24.97 -9.98 -28.35
C ARG A 55 23.71 -10.55 -27.71
N LEU A 56 23.81 -11.04 -26.47
CA LEU A 56 22.67 -11.58 -25.74
C LEU A 56 21.58 -10.51 -25.61
N LYS A 57 21.93 -9.30 -25.15
CA LYS A 57 21.01 -8.15 -25.09
C LYS A 57 20.35 -7.88 -26.44
N ARG A 58 21.16 -7.73 -27.48
CA ARG A 58 20.67 -7.44 -28.83
C ARG A 58 19.71 -8.50 -29.35
N ASP A 59 19.98 -9.78 -29.07
CA ASP A 59 19.14 -10.88 -29.50
C ASP A 59 17.81 -10.89 -28.72
N LEU A 60 17.82 -10.55 -27.42
CA LEU A 60 16.62 -10.40 -26.59
C LEU A 60 15.76 -9.18 -26.98
N GLU A 61 16.38 -8.08 -27.40
CA GLU A 61 15.67 -6.84 -27.80
C GLU A 61 15.07 -6.91 -29.21
N ARG A 62 15.66 -7.68 -30.12
CA ARG A 62 15.25 -7.72 -31.54
C ARG A 62 14.13 -8.69 -31.83
N ASP A 63 14.00 -9.73 -31.03
CA ASP A 63 13.06 -10.82 -31.27
C ASP A 63 12.35 -11.18 -29.96
N THR A 64 11.06 -10.87 -29.90
CA THR A 64 10.21 -11.12 -28.72
C THR A 64 9.98 -12.61 -28.46
N GLU A 65 10.25 -13.48 -29.43
CA GLU A 65 10.22 -14.94 -29.26
C GLU A 65 11.57 -15.52 -28.85
N CYS A 66 12.62 -14.70 -28.79
CA CYS A 66 13.95 -15.13 -28.36
C CYS A 66 13.92 -15.68 -26.94
N ARG A 67 14.44 -16.89 -26.74
CA ARG A 67 14.51 -17.56 -25.44
C ARG A 67 15.90 -18.17 -25.24
N TYR A 68 16.44 -18.04 -24.03
CA TYR A 68 17.69 -18.66 -23.62
C TYR A 68 17.50 -19.56 -22.39
N ALA A 69 18.20 -20.69 -22.37
CA ALA A 69 18.34 -21.55 -21.21
C ALA A 69 19.78 -21.49 -20.69
N PHE A 70 19.92 -21.41 -19.36
CA PHE A 70 21.22 -21.39 -18.69
C PHE A 70 21.58 -22.79 -18.22
N PHE A 71 22.77 -23.27 -18.60
CA PHE A 71 23.25 -24.58 -18.20
C PHE A 71 24.40 -24.41 -17.22
N LEU A 72 24.19 -24.82 -15.96
CA LEU A 72 25.14 -24.60 -14.87
C LEU A 72 25.90 -25.89 -14.54
N GLY A 73 27.21 -25.74 -14.36
CA GLY A 73 28.08 -26.79 -13.83
C GLY A 73 28.84 -26.35 -12.58
N ALA A 74 29.66 -27.26 -12.06
CA ALA A 74 30.29 -27.10 -10.74
C ALA A 74 31.22 -25.88 -10.64
N GLY A 75 31.66 -25.33 -11.79
CA GLY A 75 32.44 -24.10 -11.84
C GLY A 75 31.68 -22.87 -11.30
N CYS A 76 30.35 -22.83 -11.41
CA CYS A 76 29.54 -21.73 -10.87
C CYS A 76 29.55 -21.69 -9.34
N SER A 77 29.76 -22.83 -8.68
CA SER A 77 29.66 -22.94 -7.21
C SER A 77 30.99 -22.69 -6.48
N ILE A 78 32.09 -22.41 -7.21
CA ILE A 78 33.44 -22.23 -6.64
C ILE A 78 33.49 -21.02 -5.70
N SER A 79 32.98 -19.86 -6.13
CA SER A 79 32.97 -18.64 -5.31
C SER A 79 32.08 -18.77 -4.06
N SER A 80 31.08 -19.65 -4.11
CA SER A 80 30.26 -20.04 -2.96
C SER A 80 30.95 -21.04 -2.02
N GLY A 81 32.20 -21.41 -2.28
CA GLY A 81 32.99 -22.30 -1.45
C GLY A 81 32.77 -23.79 -1.70
N ILE A 82 32.09 -24.16 -2.79
CA ILE A 82 31.94 -25.56 -3.22
C ILE A 82 33.05 -25.91 -4.21
N PRO A 83 33.95 -26.86 -3.89
CA PRO A 83 35.03 -27.21 -4.80
C PRO A 83 34.52 -27.89 -6.08
N ALA A 84 35.07 -27.52 -7.23
CA ALA A 84 34.78 -28.23 -8.49
C ALA A 84 35.31 -29.67 -8.48
N ALA A 85 34.78 -30.52 -9.38
CA ALA A 85 35.13 -31.94 -9.48
C ALA A 85 36.65 -32.18 -9.51
N GLY A 86 37.42 -31.38 -10.27
CA GLY A 86 38.88 -31.54 -10.33
C GLY A 86 39.61 -31.28 -8.99
N ALA A 87 39.10 -30.39 -8.14
CA ALA A 87 39.66 -30.16 -6.81
C ALA A 87 39.29 -31.29 -5.85
N LEU A 88 38.05 -31.79 -5.92
CA LEU A 88 37.60 -32.95 -5.15
C LEU A 88 38.38 -34.21 -5.52
N SER A 89 38.51 -34.52 -6.82
CA SER A 89 39.28 -35.67 -7.29
C SER A 89 40.73 -35.63 -6.85
N LYS A 90 41.40 -34.47 -6.89
CA LYS A 90 42.78 -34.32 -6.39
C LYS A 90 42.87 -34.63 -4.89
N ARG A 91 41.92 -34.12 -4.10
CA ARG A 91 41.87 -34.36 -2.66
C ARG A 91 41.61 -35.84 -2.35
N TRP A 92 40.58 -36.43 -2.95
CA TRP A 92 40.23 -37.82 -2.72
C TRP A 92 41.32 -38.78 -3.20
N LEU A 93 41.99 -38.51 -4.33
CA LEU A 93 43.13 -39.30 -4.78
C LEU A 93 44.29 -39.28 -3.78
N GLN A 94 44.55 -38.13 -3.15
CA GLN A 94 45.55 -38.02 -2.08
C GLN A 94 45.12 -38.75 -0.80
N GLU A 95 43.85 -38.69 -0.42
CA GLU A 95 43.30 -39.44 0.71
C GLU A 95 43.40 -40.95 0.46
N TYR A 96 42.99 -41.42 -0.72
CA TYR A 96 43.13 -42.81 -1.16
C TYR A 96 44.59 -43.27 -1.17
N GLN A 97 45.52 -42.43 -1.63
CA GLN A 97 46.96 -42.75 -1.62
C GLN A 97 47.50 -42.98 -0.21
N LYS A 98 47.06 -42.20 0.77
CA LYS A 98 47.49 -42.36 2.17
C LYS A 98 47.03 -43.69 2.76
N GLU A 99 45.87 -44.18 2.34
CA GLU A 99 45.34 -45.47 2.79
C GLU A 99 45.99 -46.65 2.05
N ALA A 100 46.07 -46.58 0.72
CA ALA A 100 46.52 -47.68 -0.13
C ALA A 100 48.05 -47.80 -0.25
N ALA A 101 48.80 -46.69 -0.10
CA ALA A 101 50.25 -46.65 -0.29
C ALA A 101 50.92 -45.58 0.60
N PRO A 102 50.90 -45.71 1.94
CA PRO A 102 51.32 -44.66 2.88
C PRO A 102 52.79 -44.23 2.77
N ASN A 103 53.66 -45.12 2.29
CA ASN A 103 55.11 -44.90 2.17
C ASN A 103 55.56 -44.52 0.75
N LEU A 104 54.63 -44.18 -0.15
CA LEU A 104 54.95 -43.82 -1.54
C LEU A 104 55.74 -42.51 -1.60
N LYS A 105 56.83 -42.49 -2.38
CA LYS A 105 57.61 -41.27 -2.61
C LYS A 105 56.87 -40.35 -3.58
N ALA A 106 56.97 -39.03 -3.38
CA ALA A 106 56.30 -38.05 -4.22
C ALA A 106 56.63 -38.20 -5.72
N ALA A 107 57.87 -38.56 -6.07
CA ALA A 107 58.30 -38.78 -7.45
C ALA A 107 57.64 -40.00 -8.14
N GLU A 108 57.05 -40.91 -7.36
CA GLU A 108 56.41 -42.13 -7.85
C GLU A 108 54.88 -42.00 -7.91
N PHE A 109 54.33 -40.84 -7.50
CA PHE A 109 52.89 -40.62 -7.37
C PHE A 109 52.14 -40.81 -8.69
N ASP A 110 52.57 -40.16 -9.77
CA ASP A 110 51.88 -40.22 -11.07
C ASP A 110 51.89 -41.64 -11.65
N ALA A 111 53.01 -42.36 -11.50
CA ALA A 111 53.13 -43.74 -11.97
C ALA A 111 52.24 -44.70 -11.16
N TRP A 112 52.15 -44.48 -9.84
CA TRP A 112 51.23 -45.23 -8.99
C TRP A 112 49.77 -44.90 -9.31
N ALA A 113 49.43 -43.62 -9.50
CA ALA A 113 48.08 -43.19 -9.81
C ALA A 113 47.60 -43.75 -11.15
N ALA A 114 48.45 -43.76 -12.19
CA ALA A 114 48.17 -44.40 -13.47
C ALA A 114 47.97 -45.92 -13.38
N LYS A 115 48.62 -46.57 -12.40
CA LYS A 115 48.42 -48.00 -12.14
C LYS A 115 47.14 -48.29 -11.34
N ALA A 116 46.81 -47.43 -10.37
CA ALA A 116 45.62 -47.57 -9.54
C ALA A 116 44.34 -47.20 -10.31
N PHE A 117 44.41 -46.18 -11.17
CA PHE A 117 43.30 -45.67 -11.96
C PHE A 117 43.72 -45.57 -13.43
N PRO A 118 43.29 -46.50 -14.30
CA PRO A 118 43.69 -46.52 -15.71
C PRO A 118 43.35 -45.25 -16.49
N GLN A 119 42.33 -44.50 -16.07
CA GLN A 119 41.91 -43.23 -16.68
C GLN A 119 42.67 -42.00 -16.13
N TYR A 120 43.69 -42.19 -15.30
CA TYR A 120 44.43 -41.10 -14.70
C TYR A 120 45.19 -40.27 -15.74
N ASP A 121 44.90 -38.97 -15.75
CA ASP A 121 45.69 -37.95 -16.43
C ASP A 121 46.09 -36.87 -15.43
N LYS A 122 47.40 -36.63 -15.29
CA LYS A 122 47.94 -35.58 -14.41
C LYS A 122 47.44 -34.19 -14.79
N HIS A 123 47.09 -33.96 -16.05
CA HIS A 123 46.55 -32.70 -16.56
C HIS A 123 45.02 -32.60 -16.40
N ASN A 124 44.31 -33.71 -16.19
CA ASN A 124 42.86 -33.76 -16.00
C ASN A 124 42.41 -34.77 -14.93
N VAL A 125 42.87 -34.57 -13.69
CA VAL A 125 42.49 -35.42 -12.54
C VAL A 125 40.97 -35.43 -12.29
N GLY A 126 40.24 -34.42 -12.76
CA GLY A 126 38.78 -34.34 -12.64
C GLY A 126 38.05 -35.49 -13.34
N ALA A 127 38.60 -36.07 -14.39
CA ALA A 127 38.02 -37.22 -15.08
C ALA A 127 37.82 -38.44 -14.16
N LEU A 128 38.64 -38.56 -13.11
CA LEU A 128 38.55 -39.64 -12.13
C LEU A 128 37.43 -39.45 -11.09
N TYR A 129 36.66 -38.36 -11.12
CA TYR A 129 35.68 -38.05 -10.08
C TYR A 129 34.76 -39.23 -9.76
N GLY A 130 34.13 -39.82 -10.79
CA GLY A 130 33.17 -40.90 -10.64
C GLY A 130 33.77 -42.22 -10.16
N GLU A 131 35.03 -42.50 -10.51
CA GLU A 131 35.77 -43.67 -10.01
C GLU A 131 36.20 -43.45 -8.56
N LEU A 132 36.78 -42.30 -8.25
CA LEU A 132 37.27 -41.97 -6.91
C LEU A 132 36.16 -41.92 -5.87
N ILE A 133 35.02 -41.27 -6.17
CA ILE A 133 33.91 -41.22 -5.20
C ILE A 133 33.31 -42.60 -4.93
N LYS A 134 33.37 -43.51 -5.91
CA LYS A 134 32.91 -44.90 -5.77
C LYS A 134 33.87 -45.71 -4.90
N GLU A 135 35.18 -45.53 -5.08
CA GLU A 135 36.20 -46.20 -4.26
C GLU A 135 36.23 -45.66 -2.82
N MET A 136 36.15 -44.34 -2.63
CA MET A 136 36.17 -43.70 -1.31
C MET A 136 34.91 -44.01 -0.49
N TYR A 137 33.76 -44.19 -1.14
CA TYR A 137 32.46 -44.34 -0.48
C TYR A 137 31.65 -45.48 -1.11
N SER A 138 31.74 -46.65 -0.48
CA SER A 138 31.27 -47.92 -1.03
C SER A 138 29.75 -48.02 -1.18
N SER A 139 28.97 -47.30 -0.37
CA SER A 139 27.50 -47.27 -0.46
C SER A 139 26.95 -45.95 -1.03
N PRO A 140 25.83 -45.97 -1.78
CA PRO A 140 25.17 -44.74 -2.25
C PRO A 140 24.87 -43.74 -1.14
N ARG A 141 24.47 -44.22 0.04
CA ARG A 141 24.19 -43.38 1.21
C ARG A 141 25.42 -42.66 1.75
N GLN A 142 26.60 -43.29 1.70
CA GLN A 142 27.86 -42.63 2.10
C GLN A 142 28.24 -41.54 1.10
N ARG A 143 28.10 -41.80 -0.21
CA ARG A 143 28.34 -40.80 -1.24
C ARG A 143 27.41 -39.60 -1.07
N GLN A 144 26.11 -39.85 -0.90
CA GLN A 144 25.12 -38.80 -0.66
C GLN A 144 25.52 -37.93 0.55
N LYS A 145 25.85 -38.53 1.68
CA LYS A 145 26.30 -37.80 2.88
C LYS A 145 27.54 -36.94 2.65
N GLU A 146 28.50 -37.40 1.84
CA GLU A 146 29.67 -36.58 1.51
C GLU A 146 29.28 -35.37 0.65
N ILE A 147 28.40 -35.55 -0.34
CA ILE A 147 27.90 -34.44 -1.15
C ILE A 147 27.08 -33.45 -0.29
N GLU A 148 26.23 -33.94 0.61
CA GLU A 148 25.52 -33.10 1.59
C GLU A 148 26.50 -32.30 2.43
N ARG A 149 27.57 -32.94 2.94
CA ARG A 149 28.61 -32.26 3.73
C ARG A 149 29.33 -31.18 2.94
N ILE A 150 29.63 -31.41 1.66
CA ILE A 150 30.29 -30.44 0.79
C ILE A 150 29.38 -29.22 0.54
N CYS A 151 28.08 -29.45 0.34
CA CYS A 151 27.09 -28.42 0.04
C CYS A 151 26.57 -27.68 1.30
N ALA A 152 26.77 -28.23 2.50
CA ALA A 152 26.26 -27.66 3.74
C ALA A 152 26.82 -26.26 4.05
N ASN A 153 25.96 -25.38 4.56
CA ASN A 153 26.28 -24.02 5.03
C ASN A 153 26.97 -23.15 3.98
N ARG A 154 26.55 -23.27 2.72
CA ARG A 154 27.02 -22.44 1.61
C ARG A 154 25.99 -21.38 1.26
N TYR A 155 26.47 -20.24 0.78
CA TYR A 155 25.63 -19.12 0.37
C TYR A 155 25.88 -18.77 -1.09
N PRO A 156 24.87 -18.32 -1.83
CA PRO A 156 25.03 -17.98 -3.25
C PRO A 156 26.06 -16.85 -3.44
N SER A 157 26.93 -16.98 -4.44
CA SER A 157 27.89 -15.94 -4.81
C SER A 157 27.20 -14.77 -5.54
N TYR A 158 27.97 -13.73 -5.83
CA TYR A 158 27.49 -12.57 -6.57
C TYR A 158 26.88 -12.98 -7.93
N GLY A 159 27.50 -13.90 -8.67
CA GLY A 159 26.99 -14.37 -9.96
C GLY A 159 25.60 -15.01 -9.85
N TYR A 160 25.35 -15.79 -8.79
CA TYR A 160 24.02 -16.37 -8.56
C TYR A 160 22.97 -15.29 -8.29
N SER A 161 23.33 -14.20 -7.60
CA SER A 161 22.42 -13.09 -7.36
C SER A 161 21.99 -12.39 -8.66
N VAL A 162 22.91 -12.23 -9.60
CA VAL A 162 22.63 -11.63 -10.92
C VAL A 162 21.82 -12.59 -11.79
N LEU A 163 22.18 -13.88 -11.81
CA LEU A 163 21.44 -14.87 -12.57
C LEU A 163 20.00 -15.00 -12.06
N ALA A 164 19.80 -14.97 -10.75
CA ALA A 164 18.47 -14.95 -10.15
C ALA A 164 17.68 -13.71 -10.60
N ALA A 165 18.28 -12.52 -10.57
CA ALA A 165 17.65 -11.28 -11.04
C ALA A 165 17.26 -11.37 -12.53
N LEU A 166 18.12 -11.92 -13.38
CA LEU A 166 17.85 -12.13 -14.80
C LEU A 166 16.66 -13.08 -15.01
N MET A 167 16.68 -14.24 -14.36
CA MET A 167 15.63 -15.25 -14.46
C MET A 167 14.28 -14.74 -13.93
N ALA A 168 14.28 -13.91 -12.89
CA ALA A 168 13.06 -13.35 -12.28
C ALA A 168 12.46 -12.20 -13.09
N ARG A 169 13.30 -11.39 -13.76
CA ARG A 169 12.88 -10.25 -14.57
C ARG A 169 12.39 -10.67 -15.95
N ASP A 170 13.12 -11.56 -16.60
CA ASP A 170 12.97 -11.80 -18.04
C ASP A 170 12.45 -13.21 -18.31
N GLN A 171 11.23 -13.28 -18.87
CA GLN A 171 10.62 -14.53 -19.30
C GLN A 171 11.42 -15.24 -20.40
N ALA A 172 12.24 -14.50 -21.16
CA ALA A 172 13.13 -15.08 -22.15
C ALA A 172 14.27 -15.88 -21.53
N CYS A 173 14.68 -15.54 -20.32
CA CYS A 173 15.86 -16.09 -19.65
C CYS A 173 15.52 -16.90 -18.39
N ASN A 174 14.28 -17.38 -18.26
CA ASN A 174 13.75 -17.93 -17.00
C ASN A 174 13.98 -19.45 -16.78
N VAL A 175 14.83 -20.09 -17.56
CA VAL A 175 15.10 -21.54 -17.50
C VAL A 175 16.56 -21.80 -17.16
N ALA A 176 16.80 -22.61 -16.13
CA ALA A 176 18.12 -23.13 -15.79
C ALA A 176 18.10 -24.66 -15.67
N LEU A 177 19.11 -25.30 -16.27
CA LEU A 177 19.40 -26.72 -16.11
C LEU A 177 20.76 -26.83 -15.42
N THR A 178 20.91 -27.78 -14.51
CA THR A 178 22.16 -27.93 -13.76
C THR A 178 22.50 -29.39 -13.50
N THR A 179 23.79 -29.69 -13.56
CA THR A 179 24.35 -30.96 -13.06
C THR A 179 24.83 -30.83 -11.61
N ASN A 180 24.71 -29.65 -11.00
CA ASN A 180 25.13 -29.43 -9.63
C ASN A 180 24.10 -29.98 -8.65
N PHE A 181 24.61 -30.53 -7.55
CA PHE A 181 23.77 -31.04 -6.47
C PHE A 181 23.34 -29.96 -5.47
N ASP A 182 24.03 -28.81 -5.44
CA ASP A 182 23.81 -27.72 -4.48
C ASP A 182 22.52 -26.91 -4.75
N ASP A 183 22.08 -26.13 -3.76
CA ASP A 183 20.86 -25.31 -3.81
C ASP A 183 21.11 -23.84 -4.14
N LEU A 184 22.33 -23.45 -4.55
CA LEU A 184 22.74 -22.03 -4.58
C LEU A 184 21.88 -21.16 -5.50
N LEU A 185 21.47 -21.66 -6.67
CA LEU A 185 20.56 -20.92 -7.54
C LEU A 185 19.16 -20.78 -6.93
N ILE A 186 18.67 -21.85 -6.29
CA ILE A 186 17.33 -21.88 -5.67
C ILE A 186 17.32 -20.90 -4.50
N ASP A 187 18.37 -20.93 -3.67
CA ASP A 187 18.58 -20.01 -2.56
C ASP A 187 18.69 -18.57 -3.06
N ALA A 188 19.42 -18.31 -4.15
CA ALA A 188 19.52 -16.96 -4.72
C ALA A 188 18.17 -16.42 -5.22
N LEU A 189 17.39 -17.26 -5.91
CA LEU A 189 16.03 -16.89 -6.34
C LEU A 189 15.13 -16.60 -5.14
N TYR A 190 15.23 -17.41 -4.09
CA TYR A 190 14.46 -17.20 -2.86
C TYR A 190 14.89 -15.94 -2.11
N LEU A 191 16.20 -15.69 -2.00
CA LEU A 191 16.75 -14.61 -1.19
C LEU A 191 16.65 -13.26 -1.90
N PHE A 192 16.96 -13.18 -3.19
CA PHE A 192 17.21 -11.90 -3.87
C PHE A 192 16.09 -11.48 -4.84
N THR A 193 15.04 -12.28 -5.01
CA THR A 193 13.96 -11.99 -5.98
C THR A 193 12.57 -12.23 -5.37
N ASP A 194 11.50 -11.72 -5.97
CA ASP A 194 10.12 -11.94 -5.54
C ASP A 194 9.48 -13.22 -6.15
N LYS A 195 10.16 -13.89 -7.07
CA LYS A 195 9.64 -15.05 -7.79
C LYS A 195 10.06 -16.36 -7.12
N LYS A 196 9.07 -17.23 -6.89
CA LYS A 196 9.32 -18.61 -6.42
C LYS A 196 9.57 -19.52 -7.62
N PRO A 197 10.70 -20.24 -7.68
CA PRO A 197 10.97 -21.13 -8.80
C PRO A 197 10.17 -22.45 -8.70
N LEU A 198 9.87 -23.02 -9.85
CA LEU A 198 9.56 -24.45 -9.97
C LEU A 198 10.88 -25.22 -10.04
N VAL A 199 11.09 -26.17 -9.11
CA VAL A 199 12.34 -26.94 -9.02
C VAL A 199 12.05 -28.41 -9.28
N ILE A 200 12.77 -28.99 -10.23
CA ILE A 200 12.71 -30.41 -10.58
C ILE A 200 13.95 -31.08 -9.96
N LEU A 201 13.75 -31.81 -8.86
CA LEU A 201 14.82 -32.38 -8.02
C LEU A 201 15.16 -33.83 -8.36
N ASP A 202 14.21 -34.58 -8.92
CA ASP A 202 14.36 -35.99 -9.25
C ASP A 202 13.50 -36.42 -10.44
N ASP A 203 13.75 -37.64 -10.92
CA ASP A 203 13.11 -38.24 -12.09
C ASP A 203 11.58 -38.33 -12.00
N SER A 204 11.00 -38.51 -10.81
CA SER A 204 9.54 -38.60 -10.64
C SER A 204 8.84 -37.28 -10.99
N MET A 205 9.57 -36.16 -10.95
CA MET A 205 9.07 -34.84 -11.29
C MET A 205 9.25 -34.49 -12.77
N ALA A 206 9.85 -35.34 -13.59
CA ALA A 206 10.19 -35.05 -14.99
C ALA A 206 8.97 -34.60 -15.83
N ALA A 207 7.77 -35.12 -15.53
CA ALA A 207 6.53 -34.72 -16.20
C ALA A 207 6.19 -33.22 -16.06
N HIS A 208 6.75 -32.54 -15.06
CA HIS A 208 6.51 -31.13 -14.76
C HIS A 208 7.54 -30.19 -15.39
N ILE A 209 8.51 -30.71 -16.14
CA ILE A 209 9.47 -29.88 -16.90
C ILE A 209 8.72 -29.16 -18.02
N ARG A 210 8.38 -27.90 -17.76
CA ARG A 210 7.73 -27.00 -18.72
C ARG A 210 8.06 -25.56 -18.39
N ALA A 211 8.24 -24.73 -19.42
CA ALA A 211 8.39 -23.29 -19.22
C ALA A 211 7.11 -22.70 -18.61
N SER A 212 7.27 -21.80 -17.64
CA SER A 212 6.19 -21.05 -17.02
C SER A 212 6.32 -19.57 -17.38
N TYR A 213 5.20 -18.87 -17.53
CA TYR A 213 5.19 -17.41 -17.70
C TYR A 213 5.39 -16.66 -16.37
N VAL A 214 5.20 -17.35 -15.25
CA VAL A 214 5.11 -16.73 -13.92
C VAL A 214 6.32 -17.05 -13.04
N GLN A 215 6.94 -18.23 -13.23
CA GLN A 215 7.94 -18.78 -12.32
C GLN A 215 9.20 -19.21 -13.08
N PRO A 216 10.40 -18.87 -12.57
CA PRO A 216 11.64 -19.45 -13.03
C PRO A 216 11.64 -20.98 -12.90
N LEU A 217 12.24 -21.70 -13.84
CA LEU A 217 12.37 -23.15 -13.81
C LEU A 217 13.83 -23.55 -13.55
N VAL A 218 14.06 -24.41 -12.56
CA VAL A 218 15.36 -25.01 -12.27
C VAL A 218 15.24 -26.53 -12.37
N VAL A 219 16.04 -27.15 -13.24
CA VAL A 219 16.05 -28.61 -13.46
C VAL A 219 17.40 -29.20 -13.04
N LYS A 220 17.40 -30.05 -12.01
CA LYS A 220 18.60 -30.78 -11.56
C LYS A 220 18.70 -32.12 -12.30
N LEU A 221 19.44 -32.12 -13.41
CA LEU A 221 19.52 -33.27 -14.31
C LEU A 221 20.20 -34.49 -13.69
N HIS A 222 21.13 -34.27 -12.76
CA HIS A 222 21.85 -35.34 -12.05
C HIS A 222 21.28 -35.64 -10.66
N GLY A 223 20.09 -35.11 -10.36
CA GLY A 223 19.44 -35.26 -9.07
C GLY A 223 19.97 -34.29 -8.01
N ASP A 224 19.48 -34.48 -6.78
CA ASP A 224 19.73 -33.58 -5.65
C ASP A 224 20.51 -34.27 -4.52
N HIS A 225 21.35 -33.50 -3.81
CA HIS A 225 22.13 -34.02 -2.68
C HIS A 225 21.27 -34.58 -1.54
N LYS A 226 20.02 -34.11 -1.38
CA LYS A 226 19.06 -34.57 -0.36
C LYS A 226 18.27 -35.81 -0.79
N LEU A 227 18.35 -36.21 -2.06
CA LEU A 227 17.59 -37.32 -2.64
C LEU A 227 18.50 -38.47 -3.09
N THR A 228 18.75 -38.59 -4.39
CA THR A 228 19.58 -39.65 -4.97
C THR A 228 20.46 -39.05 -6.06
N PRO A 229 21.62 -38.48 -5.70
CA PRO A 229 22.50 -37.84 -6.66
C PRO A 229 23.21 -38.89 -7.54
N MET A 230 23.24 -38.65 -8.85
CA MET A 230 24.01 -39.44 -9.83
C MET A 230 25.46 -38.97 -9.82
N ASN A 231 26.35 -39.71 -9.14
CA ASN A 231 27.72 -39.24 -8.87
C ASN A 231 28.81 -40.20 -9.33
N THR A 232 28.47 -41.37 -9.86
CA THR A 232 29.42 -42.29 -10.50
C THR A 232 29.31 -42.24 -12.02
N ALA A 233 30.38 -42.64 -12.72
CA ALA A 233 30.39 -42.68 -14.20
C ALA A 233 29.29 -43.59 -14.77
N THR A 234 28.92 -44.67 -14.07
CA THR A 234 27.82 -45.54 -14.51
C THR A 234 26.46 -44.88 -14.37
N GLU A 235 26.25 -44.09 -13.31
CA GLU A 235 24.99 -43.37 -13.07
C GLU A 235 24.83 -42.21 -14.05
N THR A 236 25.91 -41.54 -14.46
CA THR A 236 25.86 -40.41 -15.41
C THR A 236 25.98 -40.79 -16.89
N ASN A 237 25.86 -42.09 -17.22
CA ASN A 237 25.92 -42.59 -18.60
C ASN A 237 24.69 -42.20 -19.43
N CYS A 238 23.50 -42.23 -18.85
CA CYS A 238 22.25 -41.84 -19.51
C CYS A 238 21.30 -41.19 -18.51
N LEU A 239 20.56 -40.17 -18.95
CA LEU A 239 19.44 -39.65 -18.17
C LEU A 239 18.28 -40.63 -18.21
N ASN A 240 17.35 -40.46 -17.27
CA ASN A 240 16.04 -41.07 -17.37
C ASN A 240 15.37 -40.69 -18.70
N PRO A 241 14.75 -41.63 -19.46
CA PRO A 241 14.16 -41.32 -20.77
C PRO A 241 13.14 -40.19 -20.74
N GLN A 242 12.35 -40.08 -19.68
CA GLN A 242 11.35 -39.03 -19.54
C GLN A 242 11.99 -37.67 -19.23
N MET A 243 13.04 -37.66 -18.39
CA MET A 243 13.85 -36.46 -18.13
C MET A 243 14.52 -35.96 -19.42
N GLU A 244 15.10 -36.88 -20.19
CA GLU A 244 15.74 -36.62 -21.48
C GLU A 244 14.75 -36.01 -22.48
N GLU A 245 13.61 -36.68 -22.69
CA GLU A 245 12.56 -36.24 -23.62
C GLU A 245 12.02 -34.85 -23.25
N LYS A 246 11.71 -34.62 -21.97
CA LYS A 246 11.12 -33.35 -21.53
C LYS A 246 12.13 -32.21 -21.51
N ALA A 247 13.39 -32.47 -21.16
CA ALA A 247 14.45 -31.48 -21.29
C ALA A 247 14.69 -31.12 -22.77
N GLN A 248 14.67 -32.08 -23.69
CA GLN A 248 14.77 -31.81 -25.12
C GLN A 248 13.61 -30.95 -25.63
N GLN A 249 12.37 -31.28 -25.25
CA GLN A 249 11.19 -30.48 -25.60
C GLN A 249 11.30 -29.05 -25.07
N LEU A 250 11.79 -28.88 -23.84
CA LEU A 250 11.99 -27.56 -23.22
C LEU A 250 13.05 -26.72 -23.95
N LEU A 251 14.14 -27.36 -24.39
CA LEU A 251 15.28 -26.71 -25.05
C LEU A 251 15.06 -26.47 -26.55
N THR A 252 14.04 -27.09 -27.15
CA THR A 252 13.67 -26.84 -28.54
C THR A 252 13.34 -25.36 -28.74
N ASN A 253 13.86 -24.76 -29.83
CA ASN A 253 13.73 -23.33 -30.13
C ASN A 253 14.32 -22.37 -29.09
N ARG A 254 15.31 -22.80 -28.29
CA ARG A 254 16.04 -21.94 -27.36
C ARG A 254 17.52 -21.84 -27.71
N GLY A 255 18.11 -20.69 -27.38
CA GLY A 255 19.55 -20.55 -27.27
C GLY A 255 20.03 -21.11 -25.94
N MET A 256 21.33 -21.37 -25.82
CA MET A 256 21.89 -21.97 -24.61
C MET A 256 23.15 -21.22 -24.15
N VAL A 257 23.27 -21.02 -22.85
CA VAL A 257 24.45 -20.42 -22.22
C VAL A 257 25.03 -21.41 -21.21
N PHE A 258 26.17 -22.01 -21.53
CA PHE A 258 26.87 -22.94 -20.64
C PHE A 258 27.84 -22.18 -19.73
N LEU A 259 27.68 -22.34 -18.42
CA LEU A 259 28.43 -21.64 -17.38
C LEU A 259 29.04 -22.65 -16.42
N GLY A 260 30.36 -22.59 -16.22
CA GLY A 260 31.06 -23.45 -15.25
C GLY A 260 30.93 -24.95 -15.50
N TYR A 261 30.47 -25.36 -16.69
CA TYR A 261 30.23 -26.75 -17.05
C TYR A 261 31.42 -27.36 -17.81
N GLY A 262 31.79 -28.58 -17.44
CA GLY A 262 33.01 -29.24 -17.92
C GLY A 262 32.85 -30.06 -19.21
N GLY A 263 31.61 -30.39 -19.62
CA GLY A 263 31.35 -31.05 -20.90
C GLY A 263 31.74 -32.53 -21.00
N ASN A 264 31.89 -33.23 -19.86
CA ASN A 264 32.38 -34.61 -19.83
C ASN A 264 31.28 -35.66 -19.59
N ASP A 265 30.01 -35.27 -19.46
CA ASP A 265 28.93 -36.20 -19.13
C ASP A 265 28.27 -36.78 -20.39
N ALA A 266 28.35 -38.12 -20.53
CA ALA A 266 27.74 -38.83 -21.65
C ALA A 266 26.20 -38.68 -21.69
N SER A 267 25.56 -38.66 -20.52
CA SER A 267 24.12 -38.43 -20.38
C SER A 267 23.67 -37.08 -20.94
N ILE A 268 24.43 -36.02 -20.68
CA ILE A 268 24.14 -34.66 -21.16
C ILE A 268 24.40 -34.56 -22.66
N LEU A 269 25.52 -35.11 -23.15
CA LEU A 269 25.81 -35.16 -24.58
C LEU A 269 24.69 -35.86 -25.36
N LYS A 270 24.23 -37.03 -24.89
CA LYS A 270 23.15 -37.78 -25.53
C LYS A 270 21.85 -36.95 -25.58
N MET A 271 21.50 -36.29 -24.47
CA MET A 271 20.34 -35.40 -24.42
C MET A 271 20.45 -34.28 -25.46
N LEU A 272 21.61 -33.63 -25.57
CA LEU A 272 21.87 -32.54 -26.50
C LEU A 272 21.89 -32.98 -27.96
N GLN A 273 22.43 -34.16 -28.26
CA GLN A 273 22.40 -34.75 -29.61
C GLN A 273 20.97 -34.99 -30.10
N GLY A 274 20.02 -35.25 -29.18
CA GLY A 274 18.60 -35.35 -29.52
C GLY A 274 17.96 -34.03 -30.00
N LEU A 275 18.61 -32.88 -29.79
CA LEU A 275 18.20 -31.59 -30.38
C LEU A 275 18.63 -31.46 -31.84
N GLY A 276 19.49 -32.36 -32.33
CA GLY A 276 20.11 -32.30 -33.66
C GLY A 276 21.58 -31.91 -33.64
N ASN A 277 22.24 -32.09 -34.79
CA ASN A 277 23.65 -31.76 -35.05
C ASN A 277 23.76 -30.63 -36.10
N GLU A 278 22.81 -29.71 -36.08
CA GLU A 278 22.75 -28.54 -36.96
C GLU A 278 22.59 -27.27 -36.10
N PRO A 279 22.89 -26.07 -36.62
CA PRO A 279 22.69 -24.82 -35.88
C PRO A 279 21.28 -24.69 -35.32
N LEU A 280 21.18 -24.41 -34.01
CA LEU A 280 19.91 -24.18 -33.32
C LEU A 280 19.28 -22.83 -33.72
N ALA A 281 18.00 -22.65 -33.39
CA ALA A 281 17.25 -21.41 -33.69
C ALA A 281 17.92 -20.15 -33.13
N TYR A 282 18.56 -20.26 -31.96
CA TYR A 282 19.35 -19.20 -31.35
C TYR A 282 20.74 -19.71 -30.97
N PRO A 283 21.75 -18.81 -30.87
CA PRO A 283 23.13 -19.19 -30.59
C PRO A 283 23.35 -20.01 -29.30
N VAL A 284 24.37 -20.87 -29.35
CA VAL A 284 24.95 -21.55 -28.18
C VAL A 284 26.22 -20.82 -27.76
N TYR A 285 26.29 -20.40 -26.50
CA TYR A 285 27.46 -19.77 -25.89
C TYR A 285 28.09 -20.72 -24.87
N TRP A 286 29.38 -20.97 -25.01
CA TRP A 286 30.15 -21.82 -24.10
C TRP A 286 31.22 -20.98 -23.39
N LEU A 287 31.03 -20.73 -22.09
CA LEU A 287 31.97 -19.93 -21.29
C LEU A 287 33.05 -20.83 -20.68
N SER A 288 34.29 -20.64 -21.14
CA SER A 288 35.47 -21.31 -20.57
C SER A 288 36.76 -20.55 -20.85
N GLY A 289 37.73 -20.62 -19.94
CA GLY A 289 39.04 -19.95 -20.09
C GLY A 289 39.95 -20.58 -21.15
N THR A 290 39.70 -21.85 -21.50
CA THR A 290 40.36 -22.58 -22.59
C THR A 290 39.32 -23.08 -23.57
N GLU A 291 39.70 -23.35 -24.82
CA GLU A 291 38.77 -23.95 -25.79
C GLU A 291 38.22 -25.26 -25.23
N PRO A 292 36.90 -25.52 -25.34
CA PRO A 292 36.31 -26.76 -24.85
C PRO A 292 36.91 -27.99 -25.54
N THR A 293 37.17 -29.02 -24.74
CA THR A 293 37.69 -30.31 -25.18
C THR A 293 36.78 -31.44 -24.67
N GLY A 294 37.04 -32.68 -25.07
CA GLY A 294 36.29 -33.83 -24.58
C GLY A 294 35.04 -34.15 -25.40
N VAL A 295 34.12 -34.91 -24.81
CA VAL A 295 33.00 -35.56 -25.53
C VAL A 295 32.00 -34.58 -26.12
N ILE A 296 31.87 -33.38 -25.53
CA ILE A 296 30.92 -32.35 -26.01
C ILE A 296 31.41 -31.59 -27.25
N ARG A 297 32.73 -31.58 -27.51
CA ARG A 297 33.34 -30.71 -28.54
C ARG A 297 32.81 -30.93 -29.96
N PRO A 298 32.58 -32.16 -30.44
CA PRO A 298 32.00 -32.38 -31.76
C PRO A 298 30.60 -31.76 -31.91
N TRP A 299 29.77 -31.86 -30.86
CA TRP A 299 28.42 -31.27 -30.88
C TRP A 299 28.48 -29.74 -30.91
N LEU A 300 29.37 -29.11 -30.13
CA LEU A 300 29.57 -27.66 -30.16
C LEU A 300 30.01 -27.16 -31.55
N ASP A 301 30.81 -27.95 -32.27
CA ASP A 301 31.21 -27.64 -33.65
C ASP A 301 30.01 -27.66 -34.60
N ALA A 302 29.22 -28.74 -34.51
CA ALA A 302 28.08 -29.00 -35.37
C ALA A 302 27.00 -27.91 -35.25
N VAL A 303 26.72 -27.45 -34.02
CA VAL A 303 25.75 -26.36 -33.77
C VAL A 303 26.34 -24.96 -33.98
N GLY A 304 27.64 -24.86 -34.30
CA GLY A 304 28.32 -23.59 -34.55
C GLY A 304 28.44 -22.68 -33.31
N ALA A 305 28.69 -23.28 -32.14
CA ALA A 305 28.75 -22.57 -30.87
C ALA A 305 29.84 -21.48 -30.81
N PHE A 306 29.60 -20.44 -30.01
CA PHE A 306 30.59 -19.42 -29.68
C PHE A 306 31.37 -19.83 -28.43
N TRP A 307 32.69 -19.80 -28.52
CA TRP A 307 33.57 -19.97 -27.37
C TRP A 307 33.79 -18.61 -26.71
N VAL A 308 33.17 -18.42 -25.55
CA VAL A 308 33.27 -17.21 -24.76
C VAL A 308 34.46 -17.32 -23.81
N GLN A 309 35.45 -16.45 -23.98
CA GLN A 309 36.76 -16.52 -23.30
C GLN A 309 36.72 -15.93 -21.89
N GLU A 310 35.85 -16.46 -21.04
CA GLU A 310 35.75 -16.14 -19.61
C GLU A 310 35.49 -17.42 -18.83
N ARG A 311 36.24 -17.63 -17.75
CA ARG A 311 36.12 -18.79 -16.88
C ARG A 311 35.34 -18.49 -15.61
N ASP A 312 35.44 -17.27 -15.13
CA ASP A 312 34.86 -16.86 -13.86
C ASP A 312 33.37 -16.54 -14.04
N PHE A 313 32.54 -17.31 -13.34
CA PHE A 313 31.09 -17.16 -13.37
C PHE A 313 30.65 -15.79 -12.84
N ASP A 314 31.24 -15.31 -11.75
CA ASP A 314 30.86 -14.04 -11.15
C ASP A 314 31.28 -12.87 -12.06
N ALA A 315 32.44 -12.97 -12.72
CA ALA A 315 32.89 -11.97 -13.68
C ALA A 315 32.01 -11.91 -14.95
N ALA A 316 31.60 -13.07 -15.48
CA ALA A 316 30.67 -13.13 -16.61
C ALA A 316 29.30 -12.52 -16.26
N MET A 317 28.82 -12.78 -15.03
CA MET A 317 27.56 -12.22 -14.54
C MET A 317 27.64 -10.72 -14.29
N LEU A 318 28.77 -10.19 -13.82
CA LEU A 318 28.99 -8.74 -13.67
C LEU A 318 28.76 -8.00 -15.01
N LEU A 319 29.33 -8.52 -16.09
CA LEU A 319 29.16 -7.95 -17.44
C LEU A 319 27.70 -8.00 -17.90
N LEU A 320 26.97 -9.07 -17.58
CA LEU A 320 25.55 -9.17 -17.89
C LEU A 320 24.70 -8.21 -17.06
N GLN A 321 25.02 -8.01 -15.77
CA GLN A 321 24.31 -7.04 -14.93
C GLN A 321 24.41 -5.63 -15.52
N GLU A 322 25.60 -5.20 -15.91
CA GLU A 322 25.83 -3.88 -16.47
C GLU A 322 25.16 -3.73 -17.83
N GLU A 323 25.33 -4.69 -18.75
CA GLU A 323 24.82 -4.57 -20.11
C GLU A 323 23.27 -4.63 -20.17
N LEU A 324 22.64 -5.46 -19.34
CA LEU A 324 21.18 -5.64 -19.30
C LEU A 324 20.47 -4.73 -18.28
N ASP A 325 21.20 -3.86 -17.58
CA ASP A 325 20.68 -3.00 -16.51
C ASP A 325 19.86 -3.78 -15.47
N LEU A 326 20.44 -4.87 -14.95
CA LEU A 326 19.74 -5.75 -14.00
C LEU A 326 19.75 -5.14 -12.59
N PRO A 327 18.63 -5.26 -11.84
CA PRO A 327 18.54 -4.72 -10.50
C PRO A 327 19.56 -5.39 -9.57
N LYS A 328 20.07 -4.63 -8.62
CA LYS A 328 20.90 -5.15 -7.51
C LYS A 328 20.00 -5.83 -6.47
N PRO A 329 20.53 -6.80 -5.69
CA PRO A 329 19.78 -7.40 -4.59
C PRO A 329 19.25 -6.33 -3.62
N ASP A 330 17.94 -6.31 -3.40
CA ASP A 330 17.28 -5.36 -2.50
C ASP A 330 16.96 -6.01 -1.16
N ARG A 331 17.35 -5.34 -0.06
CA ARG A 331 17.09 -5.77 1.31
C ARG A 331 15.63 -5.52 1.73
N LYS A 332 14.94 -4.57 1.08
CA LYS A 332 13.58 -4.14 1.47
C LYS A 332 12.58 -5.28 1.56
N ARG A 333 12.72 -6.34 0.74
CA ARG A 333 11.84 -7.52 0.84
C ARG A 333 11.96 -8.24 2.17
N PHE A 334 13.18 -8.40 2.69
CA PHE A 334 13.38 -9.00 4.01
C PHE A 334 12.90 -8.07 5.10
N ASP A 335 13.24 -6.79 5.00
CA ASP A 335 12.83 -5.78 5.99
C ASP A 335 11.29 -5.76 6.11
N HIS A 336 10.54 -5.74 4.99
CA HIS A 336 9.08 -5.83 4.99
C HIS A 336 8.53 -7.12 5.62
N VAL A 337 9.16 -8.28 5.38
CA VAL A 337 8.73 -9.54 6.04
C VAL A 337 8.94 -9.43 7.55
N PHE A 338 10.10 -8.94 7.99
CA PHE A 338 10.39 -8.78 9.42
C PHE A 338 9.52 -7.72 10.09
N ASP A 339 9.23 -6.63 9.39
CA ASP A 339 8.38 -5.54 9.87
C ASP A 339 6.93 -6.01 9.96
N ASN A 340 6.41 -6.73 8.96
CA ASN A 340 5.06 -7.30 9.04
C ASN A 340 4.88 -8.26 10.21
N VAL A 341 5.85 -9.16 10.45
CA VAL A 341 5.81 -10.04 11.63
C VAL A 341 5.86 -9.23 12.92
N PHE A 342 6.65 -8.16 12.94
CA PHE A 342 6.78 -7.30 14.11
C PHE A 342 5.52 -6.47 14.37
N ASP A 343 4.88 -5.94 13.34
CA ASP A 343 3.62 -5.19 13.43
C ASP A 343 2.48 -6.08 13.91
N GLN A 344 2.40 -7.31 13.39
CA GLN A 344 1.48 -8.33 13.91
C GLN A 344 1.74 -8.64 15.39
N TYR A 345 3.00 -8.76 15.78
CA TYR A 345 3.38 -8.92 17.19
C TYR A 345 2.97 -7.71 18.03
N LYS A 346 3.17 -6.47 17.56
CA LYS A 346 2.79 -5.24 18.25
C LYS A 346 1.28 -5.19 18.49
N ALA A 347 0.48 -5.51 17.47
CA ALA A 347 -0.97 -5.60 17.57
C ALA A 347 -1.42 -6.67 18.58
N LEU A 348 -0.83 -7.87 18.51
CA LEU A 348 -1.13 -8.96 19.46
C LEU A 348 -0.75 -8.59 20.90
N SER A 349 0.43 -7.98 21.09
CA SER A 349 0.91 -7.50 22.37
C SER A 349 -0.05 -6.47 22.97
N LYS A 350 -0.52 -5.50 22.17
CA LYS A 350 -1.49 -4.50 22.62
C LYS A 350 -2.78 -5.16 23.11
N LYS A 351 -3.39 -5.99 22.27
CA LYS A 351 -4.63 -6.70 22.57
C LYS A 351 -4.53 -7.57 23.84
N ALA A 352 -3.46 -8.36 23.95
CA ALA A 352 -3.27 -9.25 25.09
C ALA A 352 -3.16 -8.49 26.43
N ASN A 353 -2.52 -7.32 26.42
CA ASN A 353 -2.39 -6.50 27.63
C ASN A 353 -3.72 -5.81 27.98
N GLU A 354 -4.45 -5.27 26.99
CA GLU A 354 -5.75 -4.65 27.21
C GLU A 354 -6.77 -5.65 27.79
N GLU A 355 -6.84 -6.85 27.20
CA GLU A 355 -7.73 -7.92 27.67
C GLU A 355 -7.38 -8.38 29.09
N ALA A 356 -6.08 -8.44 29.44
CA ALA A 356 -5.63 -8.79 30.79
C ALA A 356 -5.93 -7.68 31.81
N SER A 357 -5.85 -6.41 31.43
CA SER A 357 -6.24 -5.29 32.29
C SER A 357 -7.75 -5.27 32.58
N GLN A 358 -8.58 -5.68 31.62
CA GLN A 358 -10.04 -5.72 31.79
C GLN A 358 -10.53 -6.93 32.60
N ALA A 359 -9.80 -8.05 32.57
CA ALA A 359 -10.18 -9.30 33.25
C ALA A 359 -8.95 -9.97 33.91
N PRO A 360 -8.44 -9.40 35.01
CA PRO A 360 -7.18 -9.85 35.63
C PRO A 360 -7.24 -11.29 36.16
N ASP A 361 -8.42 -11.79 36.52
CA ASP A 361 -8.62 -13.13 37.07
C ASP A 361 -8.77 -14.23 35.99
N ASP A 362 -8.82 -13.86 34.70
CA ASP A 362 -8.87 -14.82 33.60
C ASP A 362 -7.48 -15.41 33.35
N ALA A 363 -7.32 -16.68 33.72
CA ALA A 363 -6.05 -17.40 33.62
C ALA A 363 -5.50 -17.48 32.18
N ALA A 364 -6.37 -17.53 31.17
CA ALA A 364 -5.94 -17.61 29.77
C ALA A 364 -5.38 -16.26 29.28
N LYS A 365 -6.07 -15.16 29.61
CA LYS A 365 -5.64 -13.79 29.27
C LYS A 365 -4.35 -13.42 30.02
N SER A 366 -4.27 -13.77 31.30
CA SER A 366 -3.06 -13.59 32.12
C SER A 366 -1.86 -14.39 31.60
N ALA A 367 -2.06 -15.62 31.13
CA ALA A 367 -1.00 -16.42 30.52
C ALA A 367 -0.50 -15.81 29.20
N MET A 368 -1.39 -15.25 28.38
CA MET A 368 -1.03 -14.56 27.13
C MET A 368 -0.21 -13.29 27.42
N ALA A 369 -0.63 -12.45 28.36
CA ALA A 369 0.12 -11.26 28.77
C ALA A 369 1.53 -11.61 29.31
N GLU A 370 1.66 -12.70 30.07
CA GLU A 370 2.95 -13.19 30.55
C GLU A 370 3.85 -13.72 29.41
N ALA A 371 3.26 -14.37 28.39
CA ALA A 371 3.98 -14.80 27.20
C ALA A 371 4.49 -13.60 26.37
N VAL A 372 3.70 -12.54 26.24
CA VAL A 372 4.12 -11.27 25.63
C VAL A 372 5.31 -10.68 26.40
N LYS A 373 5.23 -10.56 27.73
CA LYS A 373 6.34 -10.06 28.56
C LYS A 373 7.63 -10.87 28.39
N LYS A 374 7.54 -12.20 28.27
CA LYS A 374 8.71 -13.06 28.04
C LYS A 374 9.27 -12.91 26.62
N THR A 375 8.41 -12.69 25.63
CA THR A 375 8.80 -12.51 24.23
C THR A 375 9.43 -11.14 24.00
N ASP A 376 8.91 -10.09 24.64
CA ASP A 376 9.51 -8.75 24.66
C ASP A 376 10.99 -8.80 25.05
N LYS A 377 11.31 -9.55 26.12
CA LYS A 377 12.68 -9.71 26.62
C LYS A 377 13.65 -10.36 25.62
N LYS A 378 13.15 -11.05 24.58
CA LYS A 378 13.97 -11.69 23.54
C LYS A 378 14.29 -10.78 22.37
N PHE A 379 13.60 -9.65 22.19
CA PHE A 379 13.92 -8.69 21.14
C PHE A 379 15.11 -7.81 21.57
N GLU A 380 16.34 -8.25 21.34
CA GLU A 380 17.53 -7.45 21.66
C GLU A 380 17.75 -6.34 20.62
N SER A 381 17.83 -5.09 21.10
CA SER A 381 18.35 -3.85 20.50
C SER A 381 17.37 -2.68 20.68
N TRP A 382 16.81 -2.12 19.62
CA TRP A 382 16.04 -0.87 19.64
C TRP A 382 14.52 -1.08 19.78
N ARG A 383 13.99 -2.21 19.29
CA ARG A 383 12.56 -2.52 19.30
C ARG A 383 11.96 -2.61 20.71
N GLN A 384 12.76 -3.03 21.69
CA GLN A 384 12.35 -3.05 23.11
C GLN A 384 12.12 -1.63 23.67
N VAL A 385 12.92 -0.66 23.26
CA VAL A 385 12.78 0.74 23.68
C VAL A 385 11.41 1.25 23.24
N LEU A 386 11.11 1.09 21.94
CA LEU A 386 9.85 1.53 21.36
C LEU A 386 8.65 0.87 22.04
N LEU A 387 8.66 -0.44 22.22
CA LEU A 387 7.54 -1.16 22.86
C LEU A 387 7.30 -0.71 24.31
N LYS A 388 8.36 -0.45 25.09
CA LYS A 388 8.21 0.01 26.47
C LYS A 388 7.72 1.46 26.53
N ALA A 389 8.27 2.32 25.67
CA ALA A 389 7.87 3.73 25.62
C ALA A 389 6.42 3.89 25.12
N ASP A 390 6.02 3.14 24.09
CA ASP A 390 4.66 3.16 23.53
C ASP A 390 3.58 2.77 24.55
N ARG A 391 3.89 1.87 25.48
CA ARG A 391 2.99 1.48 26.59
C ARG A 391 2.78 2.58 27.61
N LEU A 392 3.82 3.39 27.86
CA LEU A 392 3.80 4.40 28.90
C LEU A 392 3.43 5.78 28.38
N LYS A 393 3.62 6.07 27.08
CA LYS A 393 3.51 7.43 26.54
C LYS A 393 2.21 8.15 26.87
N LYS A 394 1.08 7.43 27.01
CA LYS A 394 -0.20 8.01 27.39
C LYS A 394 -0.47 8.01 28.90
N SER A 395 0.01 7.00 29.64
CA SER A 395 -0.29 6.83 31.08
C SER A 395 0.74 7.48 32.00
N ASP A 396 2.00 7.48 31.59
CA ASP A 396 3.15 8.03 32.30
C ASP A 396 4.16 8.59 31.28
N PRO A 397 3.93 9.81 30.76
CA PRO A 397 4.81 10.44 29.79
C PRO A 397 6.24 10.62 30.29
N ASP A 398 6.44 10.84 31.60
CA ASP A 398 7.77 11.04 32.19
C ASP A 398 8.61 9.76 32.17
N ALA A 399 7.99 8.62 32.50
CA ALA A 399 8.67 7.33 32.36
C ALA A 399 8.93 6.97 30.90
N ALA A 400 8.02 7.28 29.97
CA ALA A 400 8.22 7.05 28.54
C ALA A 400 9.40 7.87 28.00
N ASP A 401 9.50 9.14 28.39
CA ASP A 401 10.58 10.05 28.03
C ASP A 401 11.94 9.54 28.52
N ALA A 402 12.02 9.08 29.77
CA ALA A 402 13.23 8.45 30.32
C ALA A 402 13.66 7.21 29.52
N ILE A 403 12.71 6.38 29.06
CA ILE A 403 12.98 5.20 28.25
C ILE A 403 13.52 5.59 26.87
N TYR A 404 12.92 6.59 26.21
CA TYR A 404 13.43 7.09 24.94
C TYR A 404 14.84 7.64 25.08
N LEU A 405 15.10 8.49 26.07
CA LEU A 405 16.43 9.06 26.31
C LEU A 405 17.49 7.99 26.61
N GLN A 406 17.14 6.96 27.39
CA GLN A 406 18.01 5.81 27.59
C GLN A 406 18.25 5.04 26.28
N GLY A 407 17.20 4.78 25.51
CA GLY A 407 17.32 4.12 24.22
C GLY A 407 18.16 4.89 23.20
N ILE A 408 18.06 6.22 23.19
CA ILE A 408 18.91 7.10 22.37
C ILE A 408 20.37 7.07 22.87
N THR A 409 20.60 6.90 24.17
CA THR A 409 21.96 6.73 24.71
C THR A 409 22.56 5.40 24.26
N ASP A 410 21.77 4.33 24.29
CA ASP A 410 22.21 2.97 23.91
C ASP A 410 22.32 2.81 22.38
N PHE A 411 21.48 3.52 21.61
CA PHE A 411 21.39 3.46 20.15
C PHE A 411 21.33 4.89 19.54
N PRO A 412 22.43 5.65 19.56
CA PRO A 412 22.42 7.09 19.26
C PRO A 412 22.05 7.46 17.82
N ASN A 413 22.18 6.52 16.89
CA ASN A 413 21.89 6.70 15.46
C ASN A 413 20.79 5.74 14.97
N ASP A 414 19.93 5.21 15.85
CA ASP A 414 18.79 4.42 15.39
C ASP A 414 17.65 5.34 14.93
N ALA A 415 17.39 5.35 13.62
CA ALA A 415 16.40 6.23 13.02
C ALA A 415 14.97 5.97 13.54
N ASN A 416 14.63 4.74 13.96
CA ASN A 416 13.29 4.44 14.45
C ASN A 416 13.09 5.03 15.86
N ILE A 417 14.06 4.87 16.75
CA ILE A 417 13.98 5.47 18.11
C ILE A 417 13.94 6.99 18.01
N LEU A 418 14.80 7.59 17.19
CA LEU A 418 14.85 9.04 17.03
C LEU A 418 13.53 9.59 16.45
N GLY A 419 12.96 8.91 15.45
CA GLY A 419 11.69 9.29 14.83
C GLY A 419 10.48 9.13 15.75
N ASP A 420 10.38 8.02 16.48
CA ASP A 420 9.27 7.77 17.41
C ASP A 420 9.36 8.69 18.65
N TYR A 421 10.58 9.05 19.08
CA TYR A 421 10.78 10.06 20.11
C TYR A 421 10.41 11.47 19.64
N ALA A 422 10.74 11.83 18.39
CA ALA A 422 10.31 13.10 17.80
C ALA A 422 8.77 13.20 17.78
N LEU A 423 8.09 12.13 17.36
CA LEU A 423 6.63 12.06 17.37
C LEU A 423 6.05 12.13 18.78
N PHE A 424 6.70 11.50 19.77
CA PHE A 424 6.31 11.62 21.19
C PHE A 424 6.47 13.06 21.71
N LEU A 425 7.55 13.73 21.35
CA LEU A 425 7.79 15.12 21.73
C LEU A 425 6.75 16.06 21.11
N GLU A 426 6.39 15.83 19.85
CA GLU A 426 5.32 16.56 19.17
C GLU A 426 3.95 16.30 19.81
N THR A 427 3.52 15.05 19.84
CA THR A 427 2.11 14.69 20.10
C THR A 427 1.76 14.61 21.58
N ILE A 428 2.70 14.27 22.46
CA ILE A 428 2.45 14.08 23.89
C ILE A 428 3.05 15.20 24.73
N ARG A 429 4.30 15.62 24.43
CA ARG A 429 4.97 16.68 25.18
C ARG A 429 4.67 18.09 24.65
N ASN A 430 4.16 18.19 23.42
CA ASN A 430 3.91 19.46 22.74
C ASN A 430 5.17 20.37 22.70
N ASP A 431 6.34 19.76 22.52
CA ASP A 431 7.65 20.42 22.41
C ASP A 431 8.12 20.38 20.95
N SER A 432 7.54 21.26 20.13
CA SER A 432 7.77 21.29 18.67
C SER A 432 9.24 21.56 18.32
N ASP A 433 9.94 22.37 19.11
CA ASP A 433 11.33 22.73 18.83
C ASP A 433 12.28 21.56 19.05
N LYS A 434 12.08 20.76 20.12
CA LYS A 434 12.84 19.52 20.28
C LYS A 434 12.39 18.44 19.31
N ALA A 435 11.09 18.33 19.04
CA ALA A 435 10.57 17.36 18.06
C ALA A 435 11.28 17.52 16.71
N GLU A 436 11.37 18.76 16.20
CA GLU A 436 12.07 19.06 14.95
C GLU A 436 13.56 18.65 14.98
N GLN A 437 14.28 18.93 16.07
CA GLN A 437 15.67 18.50 16.20
C GLN A 437 15.82 16.97 16.09
N PHE A 438 14.90 16.22 16.70
CA PHE A 438 14.94 14.76 16.65
C PHE A 438 14.46 14.20 15.30
N TYR A 439 13.50 14.85 14.63
CA TYR A 439 13.16 14.51 13.25
C TYR A 439 14.35 14.64 12.30
N LEU A 440 15.06 15.76 12.37
CA LEU A 440 16.26 15.98 11.56
C LEU A 440 17.36 14.96 11.87
N ARG A 441 17.59 14.66 13.15
CA ARG A 441 18.54 13.60 13.56
C ARG A 441 18.12 12.22 13.05
N ALA A 442 16.82 11.91 13.05
CA ALA A 442 16.30 10.64 12.54
C ALA A 442 16.52 10.52 11.02
N ILE A 443 16.38 11.62 10.28
CA ILE A 443 16.64 11.72 8.84
C ILE A 443 18.15 11.65 8.55
N ASP A 444 19.01 12.27 9.38
CA ASP A 444 20.46 12.16 9.24
C ASP A 444 20.95 10.73 9.49
N ALA A 445 20.32 10.00 10.41
CA ALA A 445 20.62 8.62 10.71
C ALA A 445 20.21 7.65 9.57
N ASP A 446 19.05 7.88 8.95
CA ASP A 446 18.61 7.16 7.75
C ASP A 446 17.87 8.11 6.79
N PRO A 447 18.56 8.65 5.77
CA PRO A 447 18.00 9.63 4.83
C PRO A 447 16.83 9.11 3.98
N ASN A 448 16.65 7.79 3.91
CA ASN A 448 15.63 7.11 3.12
C ASN A 448 14.58 6.41 4.01
N HIS A 449 14.50 6.74 5.30
CA HIS A 449 13.47 6.17 6.18
C HIS A 449 12.09 6.78 5.91
N ALA A 450 11.29 6.11 5.07
CA ALA A 450 10.01 6.64 4.57
C ALA A 450 9.06 7.12 5.69
N ASN A 451 8.97 6.40 6.81
CA ASN A 451 8.12 6.82 7.94
C ASN A 451 8.57 8.14 8.58
N ASN A 452 9.88 8.34 8.78
CA ASN A 452 10.39 9.55 9.40
C ASN A 452 10.25 10.74 8.46
N LEU A 453 10.45 10.51 7.16
CA LEU A 453 10.24 11.53 6.14
C LEU A 453 8.78 11.98 6.09
N VAL A 454 7.81 11.05 6.13
CA VAL A 454 6.37 11.38 6.18
C VAL A 454 6.01 12.08 7.48
N ASN A 455 6.44 11.56 8.64
CA ASN A 455 6.13 12.18 9.92
C ASN A 455 6.69 13.60 10.00
N TYR A 456 7.90 13.84 9.47
CA TYR A 456 8.46 15.18 9.41
C TYR A 456 7.74 16.08 8.39
N ALA A 457 7.28 15.54 7.26
CA ALA A 457 6.46 16.29 6.31
C ALA A 457 5.14 16.75 6.95
N VAL A 458 4.45 15.85 7.67
CA VAL A 458 3.22 16.16 8.44
C VAL A 458 3.50 17.20 9.53
N PHE A 459 4.63 17.11 10.23
CA PHE A 459 5.06 18.11 11.21
C PHE A 459 5.28 19.49 10.57
N LEU A 460 5.96 19.54 9.42
CA LEU A 460 6.20 20.78 8.69
C LEU A 460 4.90 21.42 8.21
N GLU A 461 3.96 20.60 7.74
CA GLU A 461 2.62 20.99 7.33
C GLU A 461 1.83 21.57 8.50
N ASN A 462 1.62 20.78 9.57
CA ASN A 462 0.68 21.11 10.64
C ASN A 462 1.23 22.09 11.67
N ILE A 463 2.53 22.00 11.99
CA ILE A 463 3.13 22.76 13.09
C ILE A 463 3.93 23.95 12.58
N ARG A 464 4.72 23.77 11.51
CA ARG A 464 5.55 24.86 10.96
C ARG A 464 4.87 25.66 9.85
N ASN A 465 3.75 25.16 9.30
CA ASN A 465 3.07 25.75 8.15
C ASN A 465 4.02 25.99 6.96
N ASP A 466 5.00 25.11 6.75
CA ASP A 466 5.98 25.17 5.66
C ASP A 466 5.61 24.14 4.58
N SER A 467 4.57 24.45 3.81
CA SER A 467 4.01 23.56 2.79
C SER A 467 5.01 23.18 1.70
N ASP A 468 5.91 24.10 1.32
CA ASP A 468 6.91 23.86 0.28
C ASP A 468 7.97 22.85 0.72
N LYS A 469 8.43 22.93 1.98
CA LYS A 469 9.31 21.90 2.52
C LYS A 469 8.57 20.60 2.80
N ALA A 470 7.34 20.65 3.31
CA ALA A 470 6.54 19.46 3.56
C ALA A 470 6.41 18.62 2.29
N GLU A 471 6.09 19.25 1.16
CA GLU A 471 6.00 18.60 -0.15
C GLU A 471 7.31 17.94 -0.59
N GLN A 472 8.46 18.60 -0.39
CA GLN A 472 9.76 18.00 -0.71
C GLN A 472 10.00 16.71 0.10
N PHE A 473 9.60 16.69 1.37
CA PHE A 473 9.74 15.50 2.21
C PHE A 473 8.73 14.41 1.87
N TYR A 474 7.50 14.75 1.48
CA TYR A 474 6.54 13.78 0.94
C TYR A 474 7.09 13.10 -0.32
N LEU A 475 7.59 13.87 -1.29
CA LEU A 475 8.17 13.32 -2.52
C LEU A 475 9.40 12.44 -2.23
N ARG A 476 10.28 12.87 -1.33
CA ARG A 476 11.41 12.03 -0.88
C ARG A 476 10.96 10.74 -0.21
N ALA A 477 9.88 10.77 0.57
CA ALA A 477 9.33 9.57 1.20
C ALA A 477 8.76 8.61 0.15
N ILE A 478 8.13 9.13 -0.89
CA ILE A 478 7.63 8.34 -2.03
C ILE A 478 8.79 7.74 -2.82
N ASP A 479 9.87 8.48 -3.07
CA ASP A 479 11.06 7.95 -3.72
C ASP A 479 11.74 6.85 -2.89
N ALA A 480 11.73 7.01 -1.56
CA ALA A 480 12.26 6.01 -0.64
C ALA A 480 11.43 4.72 -0.63
N ASP A 481 10.10 4.82 -0.64
CA ASP A 481 9.19 3.66 -0.71
C ASP A 481 7.96 3.95 -1.61
N PRO A 482 8.06 3.69 -2.93
CA PRO A 482 7.02 4.05 -3.90
C PRO A 482 5.70 3.30 -3.75
N LYS A 483 5.66 2.25 -2.93
CA LYS A 483 4.49 1.39 -2.70
C LYS A 483 4.01 1.44 -1.25
N ARG A 484 4.37 2.47 -0.49
CA ARG A 484 3.86 2.65 0.88
C ARG A 484 2.51 3.34 0.85
N ALA A 485 1.43 2.59 1.08
CA ALA A 485 0.07 3.10 1.02
C ALA A 485 -0.16 4.31 1.96
N ASN A 486 0.39 4.28 3.18
CA ASN A 486 0.28 5.39 4.13
C ASN A 486 0.92 6.69 3.61
N THR A 487 2.13 6.60 3.03
CA THR A 487 2.84 7.75 2.44
C THR A 487 2.05 8.35 1.28
N LEU A 488 1.61 7.50 0.36
CA LEU A 488 0.84 7.90 -0.81
C LEU A 488 -0.50 8.54 -0.41
N GLY A 489 -1.18 7.96 0.59
CA GLY A 489 -2.44 8.49 1.14
C GLY A 489 -2.27 9.82 1.86
N ASN A 490 -1.22 10.00 2.66
CA ASN A 490 -0.95 11.27 3.34
C ASN A 490 -0.57 12.38 2.34
N TYR A 491 0.21 12.06 1.30
CA TYR A 491 0.50 13.04 0.25
C TYR A 491 -0.75 13.40 -0.56
N ALA A 492 -1.66 12.45 -0.80
CA ALA A 492 -2.96 12.73 -1.43
C ALA A 492 -3.83 13.68 -0.58
N ASN A 493 -3.83 13.51 0.75
CA ASN A 493 -4.49 14.47 1.65
C ASN A 493 -3.85 15.87 1.53
N PHE A 494 -2.52 15.96 1.60
CA PHE A 494 -1.80 17.24 1.43
C PHE A 494 -2.14 17.92 0.09
N LEU A 495 -2.18 17.16 -1.01
CA LEU A 495 -2.57 17.69 -2.32
C LEU A 495 -4.02 18.19 -2.34
N THR A 496 -4.92 17.52 -1.61
CA THR A 496 -6.33 17.92 -1.50
C THR A 496 -6.49 19.20 -0.69
N ASP A 497 -5.90 19.21 0.51
CA ASP A 497 -6.19 20.20 1.55
C ASP A 497 -5.33 21.46 1.41
N ILE A 498 -4.07 21.32 0.95
CA ILE A 498 -3.09 22.42 0.91
C ILE A 498 -2.83 22.91 -0.52
N ARG A 499 -2.64 21.99 -1.49
CA ARG A 499 -2.37 22.38 -2.88
C ARG A 499 -3.62 22.55 -3.73
N HIS A 500 -4.74 21.99 -3.28
CA HIS A 500 -5.99 21.92 -4.05
C HIS A 500 -5.83 21.31 -5.45
N ASP A 501 -4.85 20.41 -5.62
CA ASP A 501 -4.64 19.65 -6.85
C ASP A 501 -5.40 18.32 -6.74
N HIS A 502 -6.70 18.40 -7.02
CA HIS A 502 -7.62 17.27 -6.86
C HIS A 502 -7.37 16.15 -7.87
N GLU A 503 -6.83 16.44 -9.06
CA GLU A 503 -6.52 15.43 -10.07
C GLU A 503 -5.32 14.58 -9.63
N GLN A 504 -4.25 15.22 -9.17
CA GLN A 504 -3.11 14.47 -8.64
C GLN A 504 -3.46 13.76 -7.33
N ALA A 505 -4.21 14.38 -6.43
CA ALA A 505 -4.64 13.76 -5.18
C ALA A 505 -5.36 12.42 -5.44
N GLU A 506 -6.32 12.40 -6.38
CA GLU A 506 -7.04 11.18 -6.75
C GLU A 506 -6.11 10.10 -7.33
N ALA A 507 -5.16 10.48 -8.19
CA ALA A 507 -4.17 9.54 -8.71
C ALA A 507 -3.32 8.91 -7.60
N PHE A 508 -2.95 9.69 -6.57
CA PHE A 508 -2.20 9.19 -5.42
C PHE A 508 -3.04 8.31 -4.48
N TYR A 509 -4.33 8.63 -4.26
CA TYR A 509 -5.23 7.74 -3.52
C TYR A 509 -5.37 6.38 -4.21
N LEU A 510 -5.57 6.36 -5.52
CA LEU A 510 -5.68 5.11 -6.28
C LEU A 510 -4.38 4.30 -6.23
N ARG A 511 -3.22 4.95 -6.37
CA ARG A 511 -1.92 4.30 -6.18
C ARG A 511 -1.73 3.74 -4.77
N ALA A 512 -2.20 4.44 -3.75
CA ALA A 512 -2.15 3.97 -2.37
C ALA A 512 -3.01 2.71 -2.17
N ILE A 513 -4.20 2.68 -2.77
CA ILE A 513 -5.12 1.53 -2.74
C ILE A 513 -4.57 0.35 -3.56
N ASP A 514 -3.92 0.60 -4.70
CA ASP A 514 -3.24 -0.45 -5.47
C ASP A 514 -2.06 -1.06 -4.70
N ALA A 515 -1.39 -0.25 -3.89
CA ALA A 515 -0.28 -0.70 -3.06
C ALA A 515 -0.74 -1.54 -1.86
N ASP A 516 -1.79 -1.12 -1.16
CA ASP A 516 -2.48 -1.91 -0.13
C ASP A 516 -4.01 -1.73 -0.22
N PRO A 517 -4.71 -2.70 -0.83
CA PRO A 517 -6.17 -2.63 -1.03
C PRO A 517 -6.99 -2.63 0.26
N LYS A 518 -6.37 -2.93 1.41
CA LYS A 518 -6.99 -3.00 2.74
C LYS A 518 -6.45 -1.92 3.69
N HIS A 519 -5.71 -0.93 3.20
CA HIS A 519 -5.23 0.12 4.08
C HIS A 519 -6.39 1.02 4.57
N VAL A 520 -6.76 0.83 5.84
CA VAL A 520 -7.94 1.41 6.50
C VAL A 520 -8.00 2.94 6.38
N ASN A 521 -6.89 3.64 6.63
CA ASN A 521 -6.86 5.12 6.60
C ASN A 521 -7.01 5.65 5.17
N THR A 522 -6.31 5.06 4.20
CA THR A 522 -6.41 5.47 2.79
C THR A 522 -7.82 5.28 2.24
N LEU A 523 -8.46 4.13 2.54
CA LEU A 523 -9.84 3.86 2.10
C LEU A 523 -10.82 4.89 2.68
N GLY A 524 -10.70 5.20 3.97
CA GLY A 524 -11.53 6.20 4.64
C GLY A 524 -11.31 7.62 4.11
N ASN A 525 -10.05 8.04 3.94
CA ASN A 525 -9.71 9.37 3.41
C ASN A 525 -10.16 9.52 1.96
N TYR A 526 -10.01 8.48 1.13
CA TYR A 526 -10.49 8.51 -0.24
C TYR A 526 -12.02 8.58 -0.32
N ALA A 527 -12.74 7.90 0.58
CA ALA A 527 -14.19 8.05 0.69
C ALA A 527 -14.60 9.50 1.04
N VAL A 528 -13.87 10.16 1.94
CA VAL A 528 -14.08 11.58 2.28
C VAL A 528 -13.81 12.47 1.06
N PHE A 529 -12.73 12.23 0.32
CA PHE A 529 -12.41 12.93 -0.93
C PHE A 529 -13.53 12.79 -1.98
N LEU A 530 -14.00 11.55 -2.21
CA LEU A 530 -15.10 11.29 -3.14
C LEU A 530 -16.39 12.01 -2.73
N LYS A 531 -16.72 12.04 -1.43
CA LYS A 531 -17.89 12.74 -0.90
C LYS A 531 -17.79 14.26 -1.07
N ASN A 532 -16.66 14.84 -0.65
CA ASN A 532 -16.51 16.29 -0.54
C ASN A 532 -16.10 16.97 -1.85
N ILE A 533 -15.23 16.34 -2.65
CA ILE A 533 -14.60 16.95 -3.81
C ILE A 533 -15.22 16.47 -5.12
N ARG A 534 -15.45 15.15 -5.24
CA ARG A 534 -16.06 14.57 -6.45
C ARG A 534 -17.58 14.54 -6.41
N HIS A 535 -18.17 14.67 -5.22
CA HIS A 535 -19.60 14.48 -4.97
C HIS A 535 -20.14 13.14 -5.50
N ASP A 536 -19.26 12.12 -5.58
CA ASP A 536 -19.64 10.76 -5.96
C ASP A 536 -20.03 9.99 -4.68
N HIS A 537 -21.27 10.15 -4.29
CA HIS A 537 -21.80 9.58 -3.06
C HIS A 537 -21.91 8.05 -3.11
N GLU A 538 -22.11 7.46 -4.29
CA GLU A 538 -22.20 6.00 -4.43
C GLU A 538 -20.83 5.35 -4.23
N GLN A 539 -19.78 5.88 -4.87
CA GLN A 539 -18.43 5.38 -4.64
C GLN A 539 -17.94 5.69 -3.22
N ALA A 540 -18.23 6.87 -2.69
CA ALA A 540 -17.86 7.22 -1.32
C ALA A 540 -18.38 6.19 -0.31
N GLU A 541 -19.67 5.81 -0.42
CA GLU A 541 -20.28 4.78 0.42
C GLU A 541 -19.59 3.42 0.27
N ALA A 542 -19.30 2.99 -0.97
CA ALA A 542 -18.58 1.74 -1.23
C ALA A 542 -17.19 1.72 -0.56
N PHE A 543 -16.46 2.84 -0.58
CA PHE A 543 -15.16 2.95 0.07
C PHE A 543 -15.24 3.04 1.60
N TYR A 544 -16.25 3.71 2.16
CA TYR A 544 -16.50 3.66 3.60
C TYR A 544 -16.74 2.23 4.08
N LEU A 545 -17.60 1.47 3.38
CA LEU A 545 -17.88 0.07 3.73
C LEU A 545 -16.63 -0.81 3.61
N ARG A 546 -15.81 -0.62 2.57
CA ARG A 546 -14.52 -1.31 2.44
C ARG A 546 -13.56 -0.98 3.57
N ALA A 547 -13.52 0.27 4.03
CA ALA A 547 -12.68 0.67 5.16
C ALA A 547 -13.14 0.00 6.47
N ILE A 548 -14.45 -0.11 6.68
CA ILE A 548 -15.06 -0.82 7.82
C ILE A 548 -14.83 -2.33 7.74
N ASP A 549 -14.89 -2.92 6.54
CA ASP A 549 -14.57 -4.35 6.34
C ASP A 549 -13.09 -4.64 6.62
N ALA A 550 -12.20 -3.68 6.34
CA ALA A 550 -10.78 -3.81 6.63
C ALA A 550 -10.48 -3.71 8.14
N ASP A 551 -11.13 -2.79 8.86
CA ASP A 551 -11.09 -2.70 10.31
C ASP A 551 -12.46 -2.30 10.90
N PRO A 552 -13.24 -3.26 11.43
CA PRO A 552 -14.58 -3.01 11.95
C PRO A 552 -14.64 -2.10 13.18
N ASN A 553 -13.50 -1.83 13.83
CA ASN A 553 -13.39 -1.06 15.05
C ASN A 553 -12.57 0.24 14.84
N HIS A 554 -12.44 0.71 13.59
CA HIS A 554 -11.75 1.98 13.34
C HIS A 554 -12.67 3.18 13.60
N ALA A 555 -12.57 3.77 14.81
CA ALA A 555 -13.48 4.82 15.30
C ALA A 555 -13.66 6.01 14.33
N ASN A 556 -12.57 6.50 13.71
CA ASN A 556 -12.64 7.63 12.78
C ASN A 556 -13.46 7.31 11.52
N ASN A 557 -13.29 6.12 10.94
CA ASN A 557 -14.02 5.72 9.73
C ASN A 557 -15.49 5.42 10.04
N LEU A 558 -15.78 4.82 11.20
CA LEU A 558 -17.14 4.61 11.67
C LEU A 558 -17.86 5.96 11.87
N GLY A 559 -17.20 6.94 12.50
CA GLY A 559 -17.74 8.29 12.70
C GLY A 559 -17.93 9.05 11.39
N ASN A 560 -16.97 8.97 10.45
CA ASN A 560 -17.09 9.59 9.13
C ASN A 560 -18.22 8.97 8.30
N TYR A 561 -18.42 7.66 8.41
CA TYR A 561 -19.53 6.98 7.73
C TYR A 561 -20.88 7.32 8.37
N ALA A 562 -20.95 7.45 9.70
CA ALA A 562 -22.14 7.94 10.40
C ALA A 562 -22.55 9.33 9.91
N LEU A 563 -21.57 10.25 9.81
CA LEU A 563 -21.78 11.61 9.29
C LEU A 563 -22.23 11.60 7.82
N PHE A 564 -21.76 10.65 7.01
CA PHE A 564 -22.22 10.46 5.63
C PHE A 564 -23.68 9.98 5.59
N LEU A 565 -24.05 9.01 6.42
CA LEU A 565 -25.43 8.50 6.51
C LEU A 565 -26.41 9.59 6.95
N GLU A 566 -25.99 10.42 7.90
CA GLU A 566 -26.73 11.58 8.38
C GLU A 566 -26.94 12.61 7.26
N ASN A 567 -25.86 13.16 6.71
CA ASN A 567 -25.95 14.33 5.83
C ASN A 567 -26.33 14.03 4.38
N ILE A 568 -26.03 12.83 3.88
CA ILE A 568 -26.20 12.47 2.46
C ILE A 568 -27.35 11.49 2.27
N ARG A 569 -27.45 10.48 3.14
CA ARG A 569 -28.51 9.45 3.03
C ARG A 569 -29.77 9.81 3.84
N ASN A 570 -29.70 10.79 4.74
CA ASN A 570 -30.77 11.12 5.68
C ASN A 570 -31.26 9.89 6.48
N ASP A 571 -30.37 8.93 6.76
CA ASP A 571 -30.68 7.71 7.51
C ASP A 571 -30.21 7.87 8.96
N SER A 572 -30.97 8.64 9.74
CA SER A 572 -30.64 8.99 11.13
C SER A 572 -30.51 7.77 12.03
N ASP A 573 -31.33 6.74 11.82
CA ASP A 573 -31.32 5.53 12.64
C ASP A 573 -30.05 4.71 12.42
N LYS A 574 -29.57 4.57 11.18
CA LYS A 574 -28.28 3.93 10.93
C LYS A 574 -27.12 4.83 11.34
N ALA A 575 -27.20 6.15 11.12
CA ALA A 575 -26.16 7.08 11.54
C ALA A 575 -25.88 6.95 13.04
N GLU A 576 -26.92 6.93 13.87
CA GLU A 576 -26.82 6.74 15.32
C GLU A 576 -26.14 5.42 15.70
N GLN A 577 -26.48 4.31 15.03
CA GLN A 577 -25.81 3.02 15.26
C GLN A 577 -24.31 3.09 14.99
N PHE A 578 -23.90 3.77 13.92
CA PHE A 578 -22.48 3.90 13.59
C PHE A 578 -21.74 4.90 14.49
N TYR A 579 -22.40 5.97 14.95
CA TYR A 579 -21.84 6.85 15.99
C TYR A 579 -21.58 6.09 17.29
N LEU A 580 -22.56 5.32 17.77
CA LEU A 580 -22.41 4.51 18.98
C LEU A 580 -21.31 3.46 18.82
N ARG A 581 -21.21 2.79 17.66
CA ARG A 581 -20.11 1.87 17.35
C ARG A 581 -18.75 2.56 17.35
N ALA A 582 -18.65 3.78 16.84
CA ALA A 582 -17.40 4.55 16.87
C ALA A 582 -16.96 4.85 18.31
N ILE A 583 -17.92 5.19 19.17
CA ILE A 583 -17.70 5.47 20.60
C ILE A 583 -17.35 4.18 21.37
N ASP A 584 -17.99 3.05 21.04
CA ASP A 584 -17.65 1.75 21.64
C ASP A 584 -16.24 1.30 21.25
N ALA A 585 -15.84 1.59 20.01
CA ALA A 585 -14.50 1.27 19.50
C ALA A 585 -13.40 2.11 20.17
N ASP A 586 -13.65 3.41 20.39
CA ASP A 586 -12.77 4.28 21.18
C ASP A 586 -13.60 5.27 22.03
N PRO A 587 -13.82 4.97 23.32
CA PRO A 587 -14.62 5.80 24.22
C PRO A 587 -14.06 7.20 24.48
N LYS A 588 -12.81 7.47 24.09
CA LYS A 588 -12.12 8.76 24.21
C LYS A 588 -11.84 9.40 22.85
N HIS A 589 -12.51 8.97 21.78
CA HIS A 589 -12.37 9.61 20.47
C HIS A 589 -13.15 10.93 20.41
N ALA A 590 -12.46 12.05 20.66
CA ALA A 590 -13.07 13.38 20.79
C ALA A 590 -13.95 13.77 19.57
N THR A 591 -13.51 13.45 18.34
CA THR A 591 -14.26 13.73 17.11
C THR A 591 -15.59 12.99 17.03
N ALA A 592 -15.62 11.67 17.28
CA ALA A 592 -16.87 10.91 17.27
C ALA A 592 -17.82 11.34 18.39
N LEU A 593 -17.29 11.61 19.59
CA LEU A 593 -18.09 12.11 20.72
C LEU A 593 -18.72 13.47 20.39
N GLY A 594 -17.95 14.39 19.82
CA GLY A 594 -18.43 15.72 19.43
C GLY A 594 -19.46 15.67 18.30
N ASN A 595 -19.21 14.88 17.27
CA ASN A 595 -20.16 14.73 16.15
C ASN A 595 -21.47 14.08 16.62
N TYR A 596 -21.39 13.08 17.49
CA TYR A 596 -22.59 12.46 18.06
C TYR A 596 -23.39 13.43 18.96
N ALA A 597 -22.70 14.31 19.70
CA ALA A 597 -23.37 15.34 20.48
C ALA A 597 -24.14 16.35 19.61
N VAL A 598 -23.57 16.72 18.45
CA VAL A 598 -24.25 17.56 17.45
C VAL A 598 -25.47 16.82 16.88
N PHE A 599 -25.31 15.56 16.47
CA PHE A 599 -26.43 14.72 16.01
C PHE A 599 -27.57 14.63 17.03
N LEU A 600 -27.24 14.43 18.31
CA LEU A 600 -28.25 14.40 19.38
C LEU A 600 -28.97 15.75 19.55
N THR A 601 -28.26 16.87 19.33
CA THR A 601 -28.83 18.22 19.41
C THR A 601 -29.79 18.49 18.25
N ASP A 602 -29.32 18.25 17.02
CA ASP A 602 -29.96 18.73 15.81
C ASP A 602 -31.02 17.75 15.28
N ILE A 603 -30.80 16.45 15.44
CA ILE A 603 -31.66 15.39 14.86
C ILE A 603 -32.55 14.72 15.90
N ARG A 604 -32.00 14.38 17.07
CA ARG A 604 -32.77 13.71 18.14
C ARG A 604 -33.40 14.67 19.13
N HIS A 605 -32.94 15.92 19.18
CA HIS A 605 -33.33 16.92 20.16
C HIS A 605 -33.19 16.44 21.63
N ASP A 606 -32.25 15.52 21.88
CA ASP A 606 -31.91 15.05 23.23
C ASP A 606 -30.78 15.93 23.79
N HIS A 607 -31.16 17.10 24.27
CA HIS A 607 -30.22 18.12 24.74
C HIS A 607 -29.48 17.71 26.02
N GLU A 608 -30.06 16.84 26.86
CA GLU A 608 -29.38 16.38 28.09
C GLU A 608 -28.25 15.40 27.76
N GLN A 609 -28.50 14.44 26.87
CA GLN A 609 -27.43 13.55 26.42
C GLN A 609 -26.40 14.29 25.57
N ALA A 610 -26.82 15.20 24.68
CA ALA A 610 -25.91 15.99 23.87
C ALA A 610 -24.86 16.73 24.72
N GLU A 611 -25.29 17.42 25.78
CA GLU A 611 -24.40 18.10 26.72
C GLU A 611 -23.41 17.15 27.40
N THR A 612 -23.86 15.96 27.78
CA THR A 612 -22.99 14.92 28.35
C THR A 612 -21.89 14.51 27.36
N PHE A 613 -22.24 14.32 26.09
CA PHE A 613 -21.27 13.94 25.06
C PHE A 613 -20.32 15.08 24.66
N PHE A 614 -20.78 16.33 24.64
CA PHE A 614 -19.90 17.50 24.46
C PHE A 614 -18.84 17.57 25.57
N LEU A 615 -19.25 17.45 26.83
CA LEU A 615 -18.31 17.48 27.96
C LEU A 615 -17.32 16.31 27.91
N ARG A 616 -17.76 15.11 27.49
CA ARG A 616 -16.86 13.97 27.26
C ARG A 616 -15.88 14.22 26.12
N ALA A 617 -16.30 14.85 25.03
CA ALA A 617 -15.40 15.20 23.93
C ALA A 617 -14.31 16.18 24.39
N ILE A 618 -14.67 17.16 25.22
CA ILE A 618 -13.76 18.15 25.80
C ILE A 618 -12.83 17.52 26.85
N ASP A 619 -13.31 16.57 27.66
CA ASP A 619 -12.46 15.81 28.59
C ASP A 619 -11.45 14.92 27.84
N ALA A 620 -11.87 14.35 26.71
CA ALA A 620 -11.02 13.54 25.85
C ALA A 620 -9.92 14.38 25.16
N ASP A 621 -10.27 15.57 24.65
CA ASP A 621 -9.31 16.55 24.12
C ASP A 621 -9.72 17.99 24.50
N PRO A 622 -9.06 18.55 25.54
CA PRO A 622 -9.36 19.91 26.02
C PRO A 622 -9.02 21.03 25.03
N LYS A 623 -8.28 20.74 23.97
CA LYS A 623 -7.87 21.69 22.91
C LYS A 623 -8.53 21.39 21.56
N TYR A 624 -9.49 20.47 21.50
CA TYR A 624 -10.19 20.22 20.25
C TYR A 624 -11.13 21.38 19.90
N ALA A 625 -10.64 22.28 19.04
CA ALA A 625 -11.30 23.56 18.71
C ALA A 625 -12.74 23.38 18.20
N THR A 626 -13.00 22.35 17.39
CA THR A 626 -14.33 22.08 16.82
C THR A 626 -15.33 21.66 17.91
N ALA A 627 -14.96 20.76 18.84
CA ALA A 627 -15.87 20.39 19.95
C ALA A 627 -16.12 21.56 20.91
N LEU A 628 -15.09 22.37 21.20
CA LEU A 628 -15.24 23.57 22.03
C LEU A 628 -16.20 24.58 21.39
N GLY A 629 -16.06 24.83 20.08
CA GLY A 629 -16.92 25.74 19.33
C GLY A 629 -18.36 25.24 19.20
N ASN A 630 -18.55 23.95 18.92
CA ASN A 630 -19.87 23.34 18.85
C ASN A 630 -20.59 23.38 20.21
N TYR A 631 -19.85 23.12 21.30
CA TYR A 631 -20.41 23.24 22.65
C TYR A 631 -20.76 24.69 23.02
N ALA A 632 -19.94 25.66 22.60
CA ALA A 632 -20.26 27.08 22.76
C ALA A 632 -21.55 27.46 22.02
N ALA A 633 -21.75 26.95 20.80
CA ALA A 633 -22.97 27.15 20.03
C ALA A 633 -24.19 26.51 20.72
N PHE A 634 -24.05 25.29 21.25
CA PHE A 634 -25.08 24.63 22.05
C PHE A 634 -25.47 25.46 23.29
N LEU A 635 -24.48 25.99 24.02
CA LEU A 635 -24.72 26.86 25.17
C LEU A 635 -25.43 28.16 24.79
N LYS A 636 -25.04 28.80 23.67
CA LYS A 636 -25.70 30.01 23.14
C LYS A 636 -27.17 29.74 22.79
N ASN A 637 -27.40 28.71 21.97
CA ASN A 637 -28.66 28.54 21.25
C ASN A 637 -29.69 27.70 22.04
N ILE A 638 -29.25 26.72 22.81
CA ILE A 638 -30.14 25.76 23.51
C ILE A 638 -30.23 26.06 25.00
N ARG A 639 -29.09 26.26 25.68
CA ARG A 639 -29.07 26.55 27.12
C ARG A 639 -29.26 28.03 27.45
N HIS A 640 -29.04 28.91 26.47
CA HIS A 640 -29.01 30.36 26.66
C HIS A 640 -28.04 30.82 27.76
N ASP A 641 -26.99 30.04 28.02
CA ASP A 641 -25.90 30.40 28.94
C ASP A 641 -24.83 31.16 28.16
N HIS A 642 -25.08 32.46 27.99
CA HIS A 642 -24.22 33.33 27.18
C HIS A 642 -22.84 33.57 27.80
N GLU A 643 -22.71 33.53 29.14
CA GLU A 643 -21.42 33.72 29.81
C GLU A 643 -20.50 32.52 29.57
N GLN A 644 -21.02 31.29 29.75
CA GLN A 644 -20.24 30.10 29.44
C GLN A 644 -19.99 29.95 27.94
N ALA A 645 -20.98 30.24 27.09
CA ALA A 645 -20.81 30.19 25.64
C ALA A 645 -19.61 31.03 25.19
N GLU A 646 -19.50 32.27 25.67
CA GLU A 646 -18.38 33.16 25.37
C GLU A 646 -17.04 32.59 25.84
N ALA A 647 -16.97 32.05 27.07
CA ALA A 647 -15.76 31.44 27.59
C ALA A 647 -15.29 30.25 26.71
N PHE A 648 -16.22 29.44 26.21
CA PHE A 648 -15.90 28.33 25.33
C PHE A 648 -15.55 28.79 23.90
N TYR A 649 -16.17 29.82 23.35
CA TYR A 649 -15.74 30.42 22.08
C TYR A 649 -14.30 30.92 22.15
N LEU A 650 -13.94 31.66 23.20
CA LEU A 650 -12.57 32.16 23.38
C LEU A 650 -11.56 31.02 23.54
N ARG A 651 -11.92 29.95 24.25
CA ARG A 651 -11.08 28.73 24.33
C ARG A 651 -10.93 28.04 22.98
N ALA A 652 -11.99 27.98 22.17
CA ALA A 652 -11.93 27.39 20.84
C ALA A 652 -11.00 28.19 19.91
N ILE A 653 -11.01 29.52 20.02
CA ILE A 653 -10.14 30.43 19.26
C ILE A 653 -8.69 30.38 19.76
N ASP A 654 -8.46 30.23 21.08
CA ASP A 654 -7.12 30.01 21.63
C ASP A 654 -6.52 28.68 21.16
N ALA A 655 -7.37 27.64 21.06
CA ALA A 655 -6.97 26.33 20.56
C ALA A 655 -6.62 26.34 19.06
N ASP A 656 -7.42 27.01 18.23
CA ASP A 656 -7.11 27.24 16.82
C ASP A 656 -7.51 28.67 16.39
N PRO A 657 -6.53 29.60 16.33
CA PRO A 657 -6.76 30.99 15.96
C PRO A 657 -7.20 31.21 14.51
N LYS A 658 -7.12 30.18 13.66
CA LYS A 658 -7.49 30.22 12.24
C LYS A 658 -8.70 29.32 11.91
N HIS A 659 -9.39 28.78 12.91
CA HIS A 659 -10.59 27.99 12.64
C HIS A 659 -11.74 28.90 12.16
N ALA A 660 -11.94 28.96 10.84
CA ALA A 660 -12.87 29.89 10.19
C ALA A 660 -14.30 29.84 10.78
N SER A 661 -14.86 28.64 11.01
CA SER A 661 -16.22 28.50 11.54
C SER A 661 -16.36 29.01 12.99
N ASN A 662 -15.36 28.77 13.85
CA ASN A 662 -15.38 29.26 15.24
C ASN A 662 -15.26 30.78 15.30
N LEU A 663 -14.38 31.36 14.47
CA LEU A 663 -14.25 32.83 14.35
C LEU A 663 -15.56 33.46 13.89
N GLY A 664 -16.21 32.90 12.86
CA GLY A 664 -17.50 33.39 12.36
C GLY A 664 -18.64 33.22 13.37
N ASN A 665 -18.71 32.08 14.05
CA ASN A 665 -19.73 31.84 15.08
C ASN A 665 -19.56 32.78 16.28
N TYR A 666 -18.32 33.09 16.68
CA TYR A 666 -18.07 34.07 17.73
C TYR A 666 -18.38 35.50 17.27
N ALA A 667 -18.10 35.85 16.01
CA ALA A 667 -18.52 37.14 15.44
C ALA A 667 -20.05 37.31 15.45
N ASN A 668 -20.80 36.26 15.11
CA ASN A 668 -22.25 36.23 15.24
C ASN A 668 -22.68 36.42 16.70
N PHE A 669 -22.04 35.72 17.66
CA PHE A 669 -22.32 35.88 19.08
C PHE A 669 -22.08 37.32 19.57
N LEU A 670 -20.96 37.95 19.19
CA LEU A 670 -20.65 39.33 19.52
C LEU A 670 -21.67 40.31 18.93
N THR A 671 -22.14 40.05 17.72
CA THR A 671 -23.18 40.86 17.05
C THR A 671 -24.52 40.76 17.77
N ASP A 672 -25.00 39.53 17.99
CA ASP A 672 -26.36 39.25 18.43
C ASP A 672 -26.56 39.45 19.94
N ILE A 673 -25.56 39.07 20.74
CA ILE A 673 -25.69 38.93 22.20
C ILE A 673 -24.94 40.03 22.95
N ARG A 674 -23.70 40.34 22.55
CA ARG A 674 -22.89 41.38 23.20
C ARG A 674 -23.11 42.76 22.61
N HIS A 675 -23.61 42.83 21.37
CA HIS A 675 -23.71 44.05 20.58
C HIS A 675 -22.36 44.80 20.45
N ASP A 676 -21.26 44.06 20.50
CA ASP A 676 -19.91 44.59 20.26
C ASP A 676 -19.61 44.50 18.77
N HIS A 677 -20.14 45.47 18.02
CA HIS A 677 -20.05 45.48 16.56
C HIS A 677 -18.64 45.74 16.04
N GLU A 678 -17.79 46.44 16.80
CA GLU A 678 -16.39 46.67 16.38
C GLU A 678 -15.59 45.37 16.46
N GLN A 679 -15.70 44.65 17.58
CA GLN A 679 -15.00 43.39 17.73
C GLN A 679 -15.59 42.30 16.82
N ALA A 680 -16.92 42.27 16.64
CA ALA A 680 -17.56 41.34 15.71
C ALA A 680 -16.99 41.47 14.29
N GLU A 681 -16.81 42.71 13.80
CA GLU A 681 -16.25 42.97 12.48
C GLU A 681 -14.80 42.47 12.31
N ASP A 682 -13.95 42.63 13.33
CA ASP A 682 -12.60 42.05 13.33
C ASP A 682 -12.65 40.53 13.16
N PHE A 683 -13.52 39.86 13.93
CA PHE A 683 -13.65 38.41 13.86
C PHE A 683 -14.25 37.92 12.54
N TYR A 684 -15.21 38.63 11.94
CA TYR A 684 -15.69 38.30 10.59
C TYR A 684 -14.56 38.38 9.56
N ARG A 685 -13.75 39.45 9.59
CA ARG A 685 -12.61 39.60 8.67
C ARG A 685 -11.58 38.49 8.86
N ARG A 686 -11.24 38.16 10.10
CA ARG A 686 -10.35 37.04 10.42
C ARG A 686 -10.92 35.69 9.96
N ALA A 687 -12.23 35.48 10.08
CA ALA A 687 -12.88 34.27 9.60
C ALA A 687 -12.80 34.13 8.08
N ILE A 688 -12.90 35.25 7.35
CA ILE A 688 -12.77 35.31 5.88
C ILE A 688 -11.30 35.17 5.46
N ASP A 689 -10.36 35.77 6.18
CA ASP A 689 -8.93 35.59 5.92
C ASP A 689 -8.50 34.13 6.14
N ALA A 690 -9.09 33.46 7.13
CA ALA A 690 -8.87 32.05 7.41
C ALA A 690 -9.44 31.13 6.32
N ASN A 691 -10.63 31.43 5.79
CA ASN A 691 -11.19 30.73 4.63
C ASN A 691 -11.97 31.70 3.72
N PRO A 692 -11.35 32.17 2.63
CA PRO A 692 -11.96 33.17 1.73
C PRO A 692 -13.22 32.72 1.00
N ASN A 693 -13.47 31.41 0.95
CA ASN A 693 -14.59 30.77 0.25
C ASN A 693 -15.57 30.09 1.22
N HIS A 694 -15.53 30.40 2.52
CA HIS A 694 -16.50 29.85 3.45
C HIS A 694 -17.86 30.55 3.29
N ALA A 695 -18.77 29.94 2.51
CA ALA A 695 -20.06 30.53 2.13
C ALA A 695 -20.87 31.07 3.31
N ASN A 696 -21.00 30.33 4.42
CA ASN A 696 -21.73 30.80 5.61
C ASN A 696 -21.10 32.05 6.26
N ASN A 697 -19.77 32.11 6.39
CA ASN A 697 -19.10 33.27 6.99
C ASN A 697 -19.22 34.51 6.10
N LEU A 698 -19.11 34.34 4.78
CA LEU A 698 -19.30 35.42 3.80
C LEU A 698 -20.73 35.99 3.88
N GLY A 699 -21.74 35.12 3.94
CA GLY A 699 -23.14 35.51 4.08
C GLY A 699 -23.45 36.19 5.41
N ASN A 700 -22.91 35.67 6.52
CA ASN A 700 -23.08 36.30 7.84
C ASN A 700 -22.42 37.67 7.91
N TYR A 701 -21.23 37.84 7.31
CA TYR A 701 -20.61 39.17 7.24
C TYR A 701 -21.40 40.13 6.35
N ALA A 702 -21.94 39.66 5.22
CA ALA A 702 -22.83 40.46 4.36
C ALA A 702 -24.09 40.92 5.11
N ASN A 703 -24.69 40.05 5.92
CA ASN A 703 -25.81 40.40 6.80
C ASN A 703 -25.42 41.45 7.83
N PHE A 704 -24.25 41.31 8.46
CA PHE A 704 -23.73 42.30 9.40
C PHE A 704 -23.51 43.67 8.72
N LEU A 705 -22.91 43.68 7.53
CA LEU A 705 -22.69 44.90 6.76
C LEU A 705 -24.00 45.59 6.37
N THR A 706 -25.02 44.82 6.00
CA THR A 706 -26.35 45.32 5.63
C THR A 706 -27.07 45.93 6.85
N ASN A 707 -27.19 45.15 7.92
CA ASN A 707 -28.10 45.45 9.03
C ASN A 707 -27.47 46.36 10.09
N ILE A 708 -26.16 46.29 10.29
CA ILE A 708 -25.45 47.02 11.37
C ILE A 708 -24.62 48.17 10.82
N ARG A 709 -23.83 47.94 9.76
CA ARG A 709 -22.97 48.99 9.17
C ARG A 709 -23.69 49.84 8.13
N HIS A 710 -24.79 49.34 7.56
CA HIS A 710 -25.49 49.93 6.43
C HIS A 710 -24.57 50.20 5.22
N ASP A 711 -23.53 49.37 5.06
CA ASP A 711 -22.62 49.39 3.91
C ASP A 711 -23.15 48.41 2.85
N HIS A 712 -24.14 48.89 2.10
CA HIS A 712 -24.83 48.08 1.10
C HIS A 712 -23.94 47.71 -0.09
N GLU A 713 -22.93 48.53 -0.43
CA GLU A 713 -22.02 48.24 -1.54
C GLU A 713 -21.13 47.04 -1.21
N GLN A 714 -20.50 47.04 -0.03
CA GLN A 714 -19.70 45.90 0.40
C GLN A 714 -20.55 44.66 0.69
N ALA A 715 -21.73 44.83 1.29
CA ALA A 715 -22.64 43.72 1.57
C ALA A 715 -22.99 42.95 0.29
N GLU A 716 -23.33 43.65 -0.80
CA GLU A 716 -23.63 43.02 -2.09
C GLU A 716 -22.45 42.19 -2.62
N ALA A 717 -21.24 42.74 -2.56
CA ALA A 717 -20.04 42.01 -2.99
C ALA A 717 -19.83 40.73 -2.19
N PHE A 718 -20.07 40.76 -0.87
CA PHE A 718 -19.95 39.58 -0.02
C PHE A 718 -21.08 38.56 -0.24
N TYR A 719 -22.32 38.99 -0.48
CA TYR A 719 -23.40 38.08 -0.84
C TYR A 719 -23.11 37.33 -2.15
N LEU A 720 -22.66 38.05 -3.19
CA LEU A 720 -22.30 37.43 -4.46
C LEU A 720 -21.15 36.44 -4.30
N ARG A 721 -20.11 36.80 -3.53
CA ARG A 721 -19.03 35.85 -3.19
C ARG A 721 -19.53 34.63 -2.41
N ALA A 722 -20.50 34.82 -1.51
CA ALA A 722 -21.06 33.73 -0.73
C ALA A 722 -21.86 32.75 -1.61
N ILE A 723 -22.56 33.26 -2.62
CA ILE A 723 -23.29 32.48 -3.62
C ILE A 723 -22.32 31.81 -4.61
N ASP A 724 -21.27 32.49 -5.04
CA ASP A 724 -20.23 31.87 -5.89
C ASP A 724 -19.53 30.73 -5.15
N ALA A 725 -19.30 30.88 -3.84
CA ALA A 725 -18.66 29.88 -3.00
C ALA A 725 -19.52 28.63 -2.78
N ASP A 726 -20.82 28.80 -2.52
CA ASP A 726 -21.78 27.70 -2.52
C ASP A 726 -23.11 28.17 -3.12
N PRO A 727 -23.31 27.90 -4.43
CA PRO A 727 -24.55 28.29 -5.11
C PRO A 727 -25.77 27.63 -4.51
N LYS A 728 -25.60 26.51 -3.79
CA LYS A 728 -26.68 25.69 -3.24
C LYS A 728 -27.05 26.09 -1.81
N TYR A 729 -26.34 27.02 -1.18
CA TYR A 729 -26.66 27.43 0.18
C TYR A 729 -27.87 28.38 0.24
N ALA A 730 -29.06 27.83 0.53
CA ALA A 730 -30.34 28.54 0.50
C ALA A 730 -30.39 29.81 1.35
N ASN A 731 -29.76 29.80 2.53
CA ASN A 731 -29.74 30.96 3.41
C ASN A 731 -29.02 32.16 2.77
N ASN A 732 -27.91 31.94 2.05
CA ASN A 732 -27.21 33.04 1.38
C ASN A 732 -28.04 33.64 0.25
N LEU A 733 -28.73 32.80 -0.53
CA LEU A 733 -29.57 33.26 -1.62
C LEU A 733 -30.81 34.01 -1.10
N GLY A 734 -31.44 33.51 -0.04
CA GLY A 734 -32.56 34.17 0.63
C GLY A 734 -32.17 35.52 1.23
N ASN A 735 -31.05 35.58 1.95
CA ASN A 735 -30.54 36.83 2.53
C ASN A 735 -30.15 37.85 1.44
N TYR A 736 -29.55 37.40 0.33
CA TYR A 736 -29.24 38.30 -0.79
C TYR A 736 -30.50 38.81 -1.50
N ALA A 737 -31.52 37.95 -1.66
CA ALA A 737 -32.81 38.33 -2.21
C ALA A 737 -33.48 39.42 -1.36
N GLU A 738 -33.48 39.25 -0.04
CA GLU A 738 -33.98 40.25 0.92
C GLU A 738 -33.20 41.56 0.81
N PHE A 739 -31.86 41.50 0.75
CA PHE A 739 -30.99 42.66 0.58
C PHE A 739 -31.30 43.47 -0.69
N LEU A 740 -31.43 42.81 -1.85
CA LEU A 740 -31.72 43.44 -3.13
C LEU A 740 -33.06 44.20 -3.11
N LEU A 741 -34.03 43.70 -2.36
CA LEU A 741 -35.38 44.26 -2.30
C LEU A 741 -35.50 45.41 -1.30
N LEU A 742 -34.88 45.28 -0.13
CA LEU A 742 -35.04 46.25 0.95
C LEU A 742 -34.11 47.46 0.80
N HIS A 743 -32.94 47.31 0.19
CA HIS A 743 -31.87 48.32 0.27
C HIS A 743 -31.43 48.90 -1.08
N LYS A 744 -31.72 48.25 -2.21
CA LYS A 744 -31.32 48.73 -3.54
C LYS A 744 -32.39 49.50 -4.32
N GLU A 745 -33.65 49.53 -3.85
CA GLU A 745 -34.81 50.11 -4.56
C GLU A 745 -34.98 49.59 -6.02
N GLN A 746 -34.30 48.51 -6.39
CA GLN A 746 -34.26 47.92 -7.73
C GLN A 746 -35.07 46.63 -7.77
N THR A 747 -36.36 46.75 -7.45
CA THR A 747 -37.25 45.61 -7.24
C THR A 747 -37.26 44.63 -8.41
N GLU A 748 -37.44 45.12 -9.64
CA GLU A 748 -37.49 44.25 -10.83
C GLU A 748 -36.12 43.70 -11.25
N ALA A 749 -35.07 44.53 -11.22
CA ALA A 749 -33.74 44.08 -11.61
C ALA A 749 -33.17 43.06 -10.61
N GLY A 750 -33.40 43.27 -9.31
CA GLY A 750 -33.01 42.34 -8.25
C GLY A 750 -33.76 41.01 -8.32
N LEU A 751 -35.07 41.04 -8.60
CA LEU A 751 -35.86 39.82 -8.80
C LEU A 751 -35.44 39.05 -10.06
N ALA A 752 -35.14 39.74 -11.16
CA ALA A 752 -34.65 39.11 -12.38
C ALA A 752 -33.26 38.47 -12.18
N GLN A 753 -32.38 39.14 -11.43
CA GLN A 753 -31.07 38.60 -11.07
C GLN A 753 -31.21 37.37 -10.16
N LEU A 754 -32.11 37.42 -9.17
CA LEU A 754 -32.42 36.28 -8.31
C LEU A 754 -32.97 35.09 -9.11
N GLU A 755 -33.90 35.33 -10.04
CA GLU A 755 -34.43 34.29 -10.93
C GLU A 755 -33.33 33.62 -11.74
N GLN A 756 -32.42 34.41 -12.30
CA GLN A 756 -31.28 33.90 -13.05
C GLN A 756 -30.35 33.04 -12.17
N LEU A 757 -30.06 33.47 -10.94
CA LEU A 757 -29.25 32.71 -9.99
C LEU A 757 -29.91 31.39 -9.57
N ILE A 758 -31.23 31.38 -9.36
CA ILE A 758 -32.00 30.16 -9.08
C ILE A 758 -31.96 29.20 -10.28
N GLN A 759 -32.11 29.71 -11.49
CA GLN A 759 -32.04 28.88 -12.71
C GLN A 759 -30.64 28.30 -12.93
N GLN A 760 -29.58 29.07 -12.67
CA GLN A 760 -28.19 28.65 -12.87
C GLN A 760 -27.70 27.65 -11.83
N SER A 761 -28.23 27.71 -10.61
CA SER A 761 -27.81 26.84 -9.51
C SER A 761 -28.40 25.43 -9.57
N GLY A 762 -29.39 25.19 -10.45
CA GLY A 762 -29.99 23.87 -10.68
C GLY A 762 -30.78 23.33 -9.48
N LEU A 763 -31.36 24.24 -8.69
CA LEU A 763 -31.77 24.00 -7.30
C LEU A 763 -33.24 23.60 -7.08
N LYS A 764 -33.46 22.99 -5.90
CA LYS A 764 -34.71 22.38 -5.37
C LYS A 764 -35.93 23.34 -5.39
N GLU A 765 -37.13 22.80 -5.23
CA GLU A 765 -38.38 23.58 -5.24
C GLU A 765 -38.46 24.67 -4.14
N GLU A 766 -37.65 24.56 -3.07
CA GLU A 766 -37.60 25.52 -1.96
C GLU A 766 -37.22 26.95 -2.41
N TYR A 767 -36.22 27.12 -3.28
CA TYR A 767 -35.74 28.46 -3.68
C TYR A 767 -36.78 29.24 -4.49
N TRP A 768 -37.60 28.51 -5.24
CA TRP A 768 -38.75 29.07 -5.94
C TRP A 768 -39.81 29.58 -4.97
N LEU A 769 -39.95 28.95 -3.80
CA LEU A 769 -40.91 29.38 -2.78
C LEU A 769 -40.57 30.79 -2.26
N ILE A 770 -39.29 31.05 -1.94
CA ILE A 770 -38.81 32.38 -1.54
C ILE A 770 -39.00 33.39 -2.68
N TYR A 771 -38.54 33.06 -3.88
CA TYR A 771 -38.68 33.93 -5.04
C TYR A 771 -40.14 34.33 -5.30
N TRP A 772 -41.07 33.37 -5.29
CA TRP A 772 -42.49 33.66 -5.53
C TRP A 772 -43.15 34.42 -4.38
N CYS A 773 -42.70 34.24 -3.13
CA CYS A 773 -43.15 35.07 -2.01
C CYS A 773 -42.75 36.53 -2.22
N LEU A 774 -41.50 36.74 -2.61
CA LEU A 774 -40.97 38.07 -2.90
C LEU A 774 -41.68 38.71 -4.11
N ARG A 775 -41.90 37.95 -5.20
CA ARG A 775 -42.71 38.42 -6.33
C ARG A 775 -44.13 38.78 -5.94
N PHE A 776 -44.75 38.01 -5.04
CA PHE A 776 -46.10 38.31 -4.59
C PHE A 776 -46.17 39.66 -3.86
N VAL A 777 -45.19 39.96 -3.00
CA VAL A 777 -45.16 41.20 -2.20
C VAL A 777 -44.77 42.42 -3.03
N PHE A 778 -43.79 42.28 -3.92
CA PHE A 778 -43.10 43.44 -4.51
C PHE A 778 -43.33 43.64 -6.02
N ALA A 779 -43.82 42.64 -6.76
CA ALA A 779 -44.07 42.78 -8.20
C ALA A 779 -45.36 43.58 -8.49
N PRO A 780 -45.49 44.17 -9.70
CA PRO A 780 -46.71 44.84 -10.12
C PRO A 780 -47.95 43.95 -9.98
N GLN A 781 -49.11 44.56 -9.72
CA GLN A 781 -50.38 43.86 -9.46
C GLN A 781 -50.79 42.88 -10.57
N SER A 782 -50.33 43.10 -11.80
CA SER A 782 -50.54 42.22 -12.96
C SER A 782 -49.89 40.84 -12.81
N GLU A 783 -48.87 40.70 -11.95
CA GLU A 783 -48.10 39.46 -11.80
C GLU A 783 -48.35 38.74 -10.47
N GLN A 784 -48.98 39.41 -9.50
CA GLN A 784 -49.32 38.85 -8.20
C GLN A 784 -50.19 37.57 -8.32
N GLY A 785 -51.04 37.48 -9.34
CA GLY A 785 -51.81 36.25 -9.62
C GLY A 785 -50.94 35.05 -9.99
N LYS A 786 -49.90 35.27 -10.81
CA LYS A 786 -48.93 34.21 -11.19
C LYS A 786 -48.10 33.78 -9.99
N ALA A 787 -47.65 34.74 -9.18
CA ALA A 787 -46.91 34.46 -7.96
C ALA A 787 -47.76 33.64 -6.96
N LEU A 788 -49.02 34.04 -6.74
CA LEU A 788 -49.91 33.34 -5.83
C LEU A 788 -50.23 31.90 -6.30
N SER A 789 -50.42 31.71 -7.61
CA SER A 789 -50.61 30.37 -8.20
C SER A 789 -49.39 29.47 -7.98
N SER A 790 -48.19 30.01 -8.21
CA SER A 790 -46.93 29.27 -8.05
C SER A 790 -46.69 28.90 -6.58
N LEU A 791 -46.97 29.83 -5.65
CA LEU A 791 -46.93 29.56 -4.21
C LEU A 791 -47.90 28.46 -3.79
N LYS A 792 -49.13 28.45 -4.32
CA LYS A 792 -50.12 27.41 -4.00
C LYS A 792 -49.68 26.02 -4.48
N GLN A 793 -49.00 25.94 -5.61
CA GLN A 793 -48.44 24.71 -6.15
C GLN A 793 -47.30 24.20 -5.27
N LEU A 794 -46.30 25.05 -4.99
CA LEU A 794 -45.13 24.71 -4.18
C LEU A 794 -45.51 24.33 -2.74
N LEU A 795 -46.37 25.12 -2.08
CA LEU A 795 -46.85 24.82 -0.73
C LEU A 795 -47.72 23.54 -0.64
N GLY A 796 -48.03 22.90 -1.77
CA GLY A 796 -48.64 21.57 -1.81
C GLY A 796 -47.70 20.46 -1.35
N ASN A 797 -46.39 20.68 -1.45
CA ASN A 797 -45.37 19.80 -0.94
C ASN A 797 -44.97 20.25 0.50
N PRO A 798 -45.33 19.49 1.55
CA PRO A 798 -44.99 19.86 2.93
C PRO A 798 -43.48 19.92 3.19
N SER A 799 -42.67 19.20 2.42
CA SER A 799 -41.21 19.17 2.63
C SER A 799 -40.50 20.48 2.29
N LEU A 800 -41.18 21.42 1.62
CA LEU A 800 -40.61 22.72 1.24
C LEU A 800 -40.84 23.81 2.30
N ARG A 801 -41.51 23.48 3.41
CA ARG A 801 -41.77 24.40 4.52
C ARG A 801 -40.65 24.29 5.55
N ASP A 802 -40.15 25.42 6.02
CA ASP A 802 -38.98 25.47 6.89
C ASP A 802 -39.20 26.46 8.05
N PRO A 803 -39.24 25.98 9.30
CA PRO A 803 -39.36 26.84 10.50
C PRO A 803 -38.22 27.86 10.66
N GLY A 804 -37.07 27.62 10.04
CA GLY A 804 -35.88 28.46 10.09
C GLY A 804 -35.94 29.69 9.19
N TRP A 805 -36.90 29.76 8.25
CA TRP A 805 -37.03 30.92 7.36
C TRP A 805 -37.61 32.13 8.09
N ASN A 806 -37.00 33.30 7.91
CA ASN A 806 -37.46 34.53 8.54
C ASN A 806 -38.06 35.48 7.50
N PHE A 807 -39.39 35.51 7.42
CA PHE A 807 -40.12 36.44 6.54
C PHE A 807 -40.53 37.75 7.24
N HIS A 808 -40.10 37.99 8.48
CA HIS A 808 -40.61 39.12 9.27
C HIS A 808 -40.42 40.46 8.55
N GLN A 809 -39.24 40.74 8.01
CA GLN A 809 -39.00 42.02 7.33
C GLN A 809 -39.76 42.12 6.00
N ILE A 810 -39.92 41.01 5.27
CA ILE A 810 -40.70 40.94 4.03
C ILE A 810 -42.17 41.26 4.32
N VAL A 811 -42.75 40.65 5.35
CA VAL A 811 -44.13 40.89 5.78
C VAL A 811 -44.29 42.34 6.25
N GLN A 812 -43.38 42.84 7.09
CA GLN A 812 -43.40 44.22 7.57
C GLN A 812 -43.33 45.22 6.41
N LYS A 813 -42.44 44.99 5.44
CA LYS A 813 -42.31 45.87 4.28
C LYS A 813 -43.53 45.82 3.37
N GLY A 814 -44.11 44.63 3.17
CA GLY A 814 -45.35 44.47 2.43
C GLY A 814 -46.55 45.15 3.10
N GLN A 815 -46.53 45.31 4.43
CA GLN A 815 -47.52 46.10 5.18
C GLN A 815 -47.26 47.61 5.11
N GLU A 816 -46.00 48.05 4.99
CA GLU A 816 -45.64 49.46 4.76
C GLU A 816 -45.98 49.94 3.34
N LEU A 817 -45.85 49.06 2.35
CA LEU A 817 -46.30 49.29 0.98
C LEU A 817 -47.84 49.22 0.94
N PRO A 818 -48.53 49.98 0.05
CA PRO A 818 -49.98 49.89 -0.13
C PRO A 818 -50.38 48.60 -0.87
N HIS A 819 -50.00 47.45 -0.32
CA HIS A 819 -50.21 46.14 -0.92
C HIS A 819 -51.69 45.74 -0.77
N PRO A 820 -52.39 45.37 -1.86
CA PRO A 820 -53.84 45.11 -1.85
C PRO A 820 -54.24 43.90 -0.98
N LYS A 821 -53.26 43.10 -0.54
CA LYS A 821 -53.43 41.87 0.26
C LYS A 821 -52.52 41.81 1.49
N ALA A 822 -52.15 42.96 2.05
CA ALA A 822 -51.24 43.04 3.20
C ALA A 822 -51.68 42.17 4.40
N GLU A 823 -52.99 42.02 4.62
CA GLU A 823 -53.57 41.20 5.69
C GLU A 823 -53.26 39.69 5.58
N TRP A 824 -52.91 39.19 4.39
CA TRP A 824 -52.62 37.78 4.13
C TRP A 824 -51.12 37.44 4.11
N LEU A 825 -50.24 38.44 4.22
CA LEU A 825 -48.79 38.22 4.21
C LEU A 825 -48.30 37.47 5.44
N GLN A 826 -48.80 37.79 6.63
CA GLN A 826 -48.43 37.09 7.86
C GLN A 826 -48.95 35.64 7.87
N PRO A 827 -50.24 35.36 7.56
CA PRO A 827 -50.72 33.98 7.41
C PRO A 827 -49.94 33.15 6.40
N LEU A 828 -49.53 33.74 5.27
CA LEU A 828 -48.72 33.05 4.26
C LEU A 828 -47.33 32.70 4.81
N ALA A 829 -46.67 33.63 5.50
CA ALA A 829 -45.40 33.39 6.17
C ALA A 829 -45.50 32.29 7.25
N ASP A 830 -46.59 32.28 8.03
CA ASP A 830 -46.80 31.27 9.07
C ASP A 830 -46.96 29.86 8.47
N VAL A 831 -47.58 29.73 7.29
CA VAL A 831 -47.66 28.44 6.58
C VAL A 831 -46.31 28.02 6.01
N ILE A 832 -45.55 28.93 5.42
CA ILE A 832 -44.21 28.61 4.89
C ILE A 832 -43.28 28.17 6.02
N ASN A 833 -43.41 28.76 7.21
CA ASN A 833 -42.61 28.45 8.38
C ASN A 833 -43.16 27.27 9.21
N ASP A 834 -44.13 26.54 8.67
CA ASP A 834 -44.82 25.41 9.31
C ASP A 834 -45.42 25.73 10.70
N LYS A 835 -45.69 27.01 10.97
CA LYS A 835 -46.39 27.49 12.18
C LYS A 835 -47.91 27.37 12.06
N ALA A 836 -48.41 27.24 10.83
CA ALA A 836 -49.82 27.07 10.53
C ALA A 836 -50.03 26.01 9.43
N PRO A 837 -51.12 25.23 9.51
CA PRO A 837 -51.49 24.31 8.43
C PRO A 837 -51.90 25.10 7.19
N LEU A 838 -51.65 24.54 6.01
CA LEU A 838 -51.94 25.15 4.71
C LEU A 838 -53.41 25.54 4.53
N GLU A 839 -54.30 24.74 5.09
CA GLU A 839 -55.75 24.91 5.08
C GLU A 839 -56.16 26.22 5.75
N SER A 840 -55.31 26.81 6.60
CA SER A 840 -55.54 28.14 7.19
C SER A 840 -55.67 29.24 6.12
N LEU A 841 -55.05 29.07 4.95
CA LEU A 841 -55.15 30.00 3.83
C LEU A 841 -56.46 29.85 3.04
N ASP A 842 -57.29 28.83 3.27
CA ASP A 842 -58.57 28.66 2.56
C ASP A 842 -59.62 29.72 2.92
N ALA A 843 -59.39 30.46 4.01
CA ALA A 843 -60.18 31.64 4.34
C ALA A 843 -59.91 32.84 3.40
N TRP A 844 -58.82 32.81 2.63
CA TRP A 844 -58.47 33.81 1.64
C TRP A 844 -59.20 33.51 0.30
N PRO A 845 -60.14 34.36 -0.15
CA PRO A 845 -60.98 34.06 -1.32
C PRO A 845 -60.19 33.84 -2.62
N GLU A 846 -59.14 34.64 -2.86
CA GLU A 846 -58.29 34.46 -4.04
C GLU A 846 -57.46 33.19 -3.96
N TRP A 847 -56.93 32.85 -2.78
CA TRP A 847 -56.23 31.58 -2.56
C TRP A 847 -57.14 30.40 -2.86
N LYS A 848 -58.36 30.41 -2.32
CA LYS A 848 -59.34 29.34 -2.49
C LYS A 848 -59.77 29.13 -3.94
N ALA A 849 -59.86 30.22 -4.71
CA ALA A 849 -60.27 30.20 -6.11
C ALA A 849 -59.22 29.60 -7.07
N LEU A 850 -57.95 29.52 -6.66
CA LEU A 850 -56.88 28.93 -7.46
C LEU A 850 -56.99 27.40 -7.49
N GLU A 851 -56.94 26.80 -8.67
CA GLU A 851 -56.85 25.34 -8.82
C GLU A 851 -55.40 24.89 -8.63
N ARG A 852 -55.18 23.77 -7.94
CA ARG A 852 -53.89 23.09 -7.94
C ARG A 852 -53.83 22.20 -9.17
N GLU A 853 -52.76 22.32 -9.95
CA GLU A 853 -52.46 21.27 -10.94
C GLU A 853 -52.17 19.96 -10.19
N PRO A 854 -52.75 18.83 -10.62
CA PRO A 854 -52.44 17.54 -10.02
C PRO A 854 -50.95 17.25 -10.19
N ASN A 855 -50.31 16.88 -9.08
CA ASN A 855 -48.89 16.53 -9.06
C ASN A 855 -48.64 15.39 -10.08
N PRO A 856 -47.73 15.56 -11.06
CA PRO A 856 -47.46 14.51 -12.05
C PRO A 856 -46.94 13.20 -11.43
N ASP A 857 -46.44 13.25 -10.20
CA ASP A 857 -45.87 12.10 -9.46
C ASP A 857 -46.71 11.64 -8.24
N ALA A 858 -48.01 11.97 -8.18
CA ALA A 858 -48.93 11.46 -7.16
C ALA A 858 -49.49 10.05 -7.47
#